data_AF-A0A927YZH3-F1
#
_entry.id   AF-A0A927YZH3-F1
#
_cell.length_a   1.000
_cell.length_b   1.000
_cell.length_c   1.000
_cell.angle_alpha   90.00
_cell.angle_beta   90.00
_cell.angle_gamma   90.00
#
_symmetry.space_group_name_H-M   'P 1'
#
loop_
_entity.id
_entity.type
_entity.pdbx_description
1 polymer ?
#
loop_
_entity_poly.entity_id
_entity_poly.type
_entity_poly.pdbx_seq_one_letter_code
_entity_poly.pdbx_strand_id
1 'polypeptide(L)'
;MNKETYLDNIISTIENNIDSNAKKVVFINNHSNFVLSKNRIQNLLVNSAEFVLLTHTFKSDAMQGPYEPFMDWIRDIYIQYYKEEISEVEFLKECEVYTNQMEVFTTFLKTGHCVRKEDVIMYEVNYEKEKFIISLLNIFKKLSKDRTLYLSLNRLHLAHLSTIKLLVEILKSIDDFRIGLFVTYDKSIEVYNYMKKQWRNLIKYVDDNELDFDLSSFLNIKSEQSNKQFIPKVIDTKEYRLKVNNMLQCMAQEQAAYYLSIIYQKIEREKFNISSMEKFNLLAIYALVTLQEHDAGTALMLCKVMQAHVDTEKNASCKFVYHYLMCMTQIELMQIKVAIEYALECVDIANNMNNKYLLFKAKILYVNAKCYGWKVANECTNLGTVVDDLEELLAQYGFLNTLAYYNLNQFAINRVDYELYRDVSRNPHISKTLNMAEKIENNSLILYAYERMIVKSSSDGHHLCVDDLYHKYAELLKKLSKKYKYEKYNEFPYDGIGYNYVIRERYVQANEFFNESIRISYKKKNVENIASTFYNKAINAIIAKEYAIADEYLSSCFKVMSYIGITTIFQCNASKLYGLRALCNYYLDMEYKSYVNLNVIERLLLHIVNTTDEQACAMWDDDLFLYHFVKALLHKNNDDLDLAEIEFKIAKVHMERSSSFMFCSYPMYAMEVFELYCRIQKVDEGNKVLEDCIKFCEKNGYTIKKEQLENKLLGKKSMDTRYRLGMKKNELQMITDMARKVGNKIKDESRQKEITFLSNWQDFLRKDRTTTALFGKEALSMLKDTFSFDGILYIDVVNKKPQILYSDLDKKLSKEEIDYISSFFRTRNNMLAVSRMDKVFNEYDQILNIFDKSKIHTLVGIPLVNDNEMVSVLIAFMNYESVCRLRKAVLSQHQLSIVKYAFQQLNNAILKNNRRKEIRQINKNLQKLVVTDRLTSLYNRQGFTKKLNEYANSESKLAILYIDLDNFKFYNDNFGHYIGDKILIMFADKLKRLLGKNDIAVRYGGDEFIIVKEMKEIEEILELARQFSESMKTDFRAQVMKVIGDVDIDIPENKLLSCSIGISELSCETKEEINDALRKADKALYAVKRKNKGGFELIDNLDLM
;
A
#
# COMPACT_ATOMS: atom_id res chain seq x y z
N MET A 1 18.62 52.12 -24.51
CA MET A 1 18.16 52.21 -23.11
C MET A 1 18.92 51.16 -22.31
N ASN A 2 19.59 51.51 -21.21
CA ASN A 2 20.37 50.53 -20.45
C ASN A 2 19.42 49.54 -19.74
N LYS A 3 19.85 48.27 -19.57
CA LYS A 3 19.09 47.17 -18.91
C LYS A 3 18.46 47.62 -17.58
N GLU A 4 19.22 48.41 -16.84
CA GLU A 4 18.82 48.96 -15.54
C GLU A 4 17.63 49.92 -15.64
N THR A 5 17.69 50.86 -16.57
CA THR A 5 16.62 51.86 -16.78
C THR A 5 15.28 51.21 -17.17
N TYR A 6 15.32 50.07 -17.87
CA TYR A 6 14.11 49.36 -18.30
C TYR A 6 13.48 48.53 -17.16
N LEU A 7 14.31 47.87 -16.34
CA LEU A 7 13.84 47.20 -15.12
C LEU A 7 13.19 48.19 -14.15
N ASP A 8 13.78 49.38 -14.01
CA ASP A 8 13.24 50.43 -13.16
C ASP A 8 11.87 50.90 -13.66
N ASN A 9 11.71 51.08 -14.98
CA ASN A 9 10.42 51.39 -15.60
C ASN A 9 9.37 50.30 -15.37
N ILE A 10 9.75 49.01 -15.43
CA ILE A 10 8.82 47.90 -15.17
C ILE A 10 8.34 47.95 -13.71
N ILE A 11 9.25 48.20 -12.75
CA ILE A 11 8.91 48.32 -11.33
C ILE A 11 7.95 49.49 -11.11
N SER A 12 8.25 50.67 -11.65
CA SER A 12 7.35 51.82 -11.57
C SER A 12 6.02 51.59 -12.27
N THR A 13 5.98 50.84 -13.37
CA THR A 13 4.73 50.48 -14.07
C THR A 13 3.84 49.59 -13.21
N ILE A 14 4.42 48.59 -12.54
CA ILE A 14 3.67 47.71 -11.64
C ILE A 14 3.13 48.49 -10.43
N GLU A 15 3.93 49.39 -9.84
CA GLU A 15 3.47 50.27 -8.75
C GLU A 15 2.28 51.13 -9.20
N ASN A 16 2.37 51.76 -10.38
CA ASN A 16 1.29 52.59 -10.91
C ASN A 16 0.01 51.80 -11.25
N ASN A 17 0.15 50.50 -11.56
CA ASN A 17 -0.97 49.65 -11.95
C ASN A 17 -1.64 48.91 -10.78
N ILE A 18 -1.16 49.05 -9.55
CA ILE A 18 -1.55 48.22 -8.40
C ILE A 18 -3.06 48.23 -8.11
N ASP A 19 -3.70 49.39 -8.28
CA ASP A 19 -5.13 49.62 -8.04
C ASP A 19 -5.97 49.57 -9.35
N SER A 20 -5.37 49.18 -10.48
CA SER A 20 -6.02 49.09 -11.80
C SER A 20 -6.16 47.64 -12.29
N ASN A 21 -6.92 47.39 -13.36
CA ASN A 21 -6.94 46.09 -14.06
C ASN A 21 -5.78 45.94 -15.08
N ALA A 22 -4.73 46.77 -15.00
CA ALA A 22 -3.58 46.70 -15.89
C ALA A 22 -2.52 45.70 -15.38
N LYS A 23 -1.43 45.49 -16.14
CA LYS A 23 -0.38 44.50 -15.79
C LYS A 23 0.24 44.79 -14.41
N LYS A 24 -0.05 43.93 -13.42
CA LYS A 24 0.53 43.90 -12.06
C LYS A 24 1.67 42.88 -11.88
N VAL A 25 1.96 42.12 -12.93
CA VAL A 25 2.84 40.95 -12.90
C VAL A 25 3.86 41.04 -14.01
N VAL A 26 5.11 40.67 -13.71
CA VAL A 26 6.15 40.45 -14.72
C VAL A 26 6.94 39.18 -14.44
N PHE A 27 7.17 38.40 -15.48
CA PHE A 27 8.09 37.27 -15.50
C PHE A 27 9.34 37.68 -16.29
N ILE A 28 10.51 37.52 -15.70
CA ILE A 28 11.79 37.95 -16.26
C ILE A 28 12.61 36.69 -16.55
N ASN A 29 12.67 36.30 -17.82
CA ASN A 29 13.55 35.24 -18.30
C ASN A 29 14.97 35.80 -18.49
N ASN A 30 16.00 35.22 -17.88
CA ASN A 30 17.31 35.88 -17.80
C ASN A 30 18.53 35.04 -18.17
N HIS A 31 18.38 33.77 -18.60
CA HIS A 31 19.46 32.82 -18.97
C HIS A 31 20.73 32.89 -18.09
N SER A 32 20.58 33.31 -16.84
CA SER A 32 21.67 33.62 -15.92
C SER A 32 21.21 33.52 -14.48
N ASN A 33 22.14 33.47 -13.54
CA ASN A 33 21.86 33.41 -12.11
C ASN A 33 21.31 34.73 -11.50
N PHE A 34 20.69 35.59 -12.32
CA PHE A 34 20.23 36.92 -11.96
C PHE A 34 19.15 36.90 -10.86
N VAL A 35 19.34 37.76 -9.87
CA VAL A 35 18.46 37.96 -8.72
C VAL A 35 18.10 39.44 -8.68
N LEU A 36 16.80 39.74 -8.65
CA LEU A 36 16.30 41.09 -8.47
C LEU A 36 16.51 41.49 -7.00
N SER A 37 17.32 42.53 -6.75
CA SER A 37 17.72 42.91 -5.40
C SER A 37 16.61 43.64 -4.64
N LYS A 38 16.43 43.30 -3.36
CA LYS A 38 15.42 43.93 -2.48
C LYS A 38 15.57 45.45 -2.43
N ASN A 39 16.80 45.94 -2.22
CA ASN A 39 17.09 47.38 -2.14
C ASN A 39 16.67 48.13 -3.42
N ARG A 40 16.84 47.51 -4.59
CA ARG A 40 16.45 48.14 -5.86
C ARG A 40 14.95 48.32 -5.96
N ILE A 41 14.18 47.27 -5.65
CA ILE A 41 12.71 47.34 -5.66
C ILE A 41 12.26 48.38 -4.62
N GLN A 42 12.79 48.32 -3.39
CA GLN A 42 12.41 49.21 -2.31
C GLN A 42 12.65 50.69 -2.64
N ASN A 43 13.76 51.03 -3.29
CA ASN A 43 14.08 52.41 -3.68
C ASN A 43 13.14 52.98 -4.75
N LEU A 44 12.47 52.13 -5.51
CA LEU A 44 11.58 52.51 -6.62
C LEU A 44 10.11 52.51 -6.23
N LEU A 45 9.75 51.92 -5.09
CA LEU A 45 8.39 51.92 -4.53
C LEU A 45 8.19 53.20 -3.70
N VAL A 46 7.97 54.33 -4.38
CA VAL A 46 7.93 55.66 -3.75
C VAL A 46 6.50 56.18 -3.59
N ASN A 47 5.53 55.63 -4.33
CA ASN A 47 4.14 56.12 -4.36
C ASN A 47 3.23 55.40 -3.37
N SER A 48 3.63 54.24 -2.86
CA SER A 48 2.83 53.41 -1.95
C SER A 48 3.05 53.83 -0.48
N ALA A 49 2.10 54.55 0.14
CA ALA A 49 2.26 55.07 1.51
C ALA A 49 2.42 53.99 2.61
N GLU A 50 1.84 52.80 2.41
CA GLU A 50 2.03 51.63 3.28
C GLU A 50 2.12 50.35 2.42
N PHE A 51 3.32 49.77 2.30
CA PHE A 51 3.55 48.53 1.56
C PHE A 51 4.43 47.54 2.33
N VAL A 52 4.31 46.26 1.97
CA VAL A 52 5.22 45.19 2.45
C VAL A 52 5.95 44.60 1.24
N LEU A 53 7.27 44.72 1.21
CA LEU A 53 8.14 44.10 0.20
C LEU A 53 8.71 42.78 0.71
N LEU A 54 8.27 41.69 0.09
CA LEU A 54 8.67 40.32 0.39
C LEU A 54 9.53 39.78 -0.74
N THR A 55 10.74 39.30 -0.42
CA THR A 55 11.69 38.81 -1.41
C THR A 55 12.19 37.41 -1.05
N HIS A 56 12.23 36.51 -2.01
CA HIS A 56 12.73 35.15 -1.83
C HIS A 56 13.57 34.72 -3.03
N THR A 57 14.59 33.89 -2.78
CA THR A 57 15.44 33.31 -3.83
C THR A 57 15.51 31.81 -3.63
N PHE A 58 14.95 31.06 -4.58
CA PHE A 58 14.93 29.61 -4.53
C PHE A 58 16.32 29.03 -4.72
N LYS A 59 16.61 27.99 -3.94
CA LYS A 59 17.89 27.26 -3.96
C LYS A 59 17.65 25.77 -4.12
N SER A 60 18.55 25.08 -4.80
CA SER A 60 18.45 23.64 -5.07
C SER A 60 19.19 22.76 -4.06
N ASP A 61 20.03 23.35 -3.21
CA ASP A 61 20.94 22.66 -2.30
C ASP A 61 20.33 22.36 -0.91
N ALA A 62 19.14 22.88 -0.61
CA ALA A 62 18.44 22.70 0.64
C ALA A 62 17.01 22.18 0.44
N MET A 63 16.47 21.53 1.48
CA MET A 63 15.07 21.14 1.51
C MET A 63 14.20 22.39 1.73
N GLN A 64 13.34 22.69 0.76
CA GLN A 64 12.35 23.77 0.84
C GLN A 64 11.11 23.30 1.62
N GLY A 65 10.44 24.20 2.33
CA GLY A 65 9.18 23.96 3.04
C GLY A 65 7.95 23.89 2.13
N PRO A 66 6.75 23.64 2.69
CA PRO A 66 5.50 23.66 1.92
C PRO A 66 5.15 25.08 1.48
N TYR A 67 4.79 25.22 0.20
CA TYR A 67 4.44 26.50 -0.43
C TYR A 67 5.48 27.59 -0.17
N GLU A 68 6.76 27.25 -0.03
CA GLU A 68 7.83 28.23 0.22
C GLU A 68 7.84 29.27 -0.91
N PRO A 69 7.91 30.59 -0.60
CA PRO A 69 8.03 31.21 0.73
C PRO A 69 6.69 31.66 1.37
N PHE A 70 5.56 31.38 0.73
CA PHE A 70 4.27 32.00 1.06
C PHE A 70 3.80 31.72 2.50
N MET A 71 4.00 30.49 3.00
CA MET A 71 3.66 30.15 4.39
C MET A 71 4.47 30.97 5.39
N ASP A 72 5.79 31.04 5.20
CA ASP A 72 6.68 31.79 6.07
C ASP A 72 6.35 33.29 6.03
N TRP A 73 6.06 33.84 4.85
CA TRP A 73 5.62 35.23 4.70
C TRP A 73 4.31 35.54 5.43
N ILE A 74 3.32 34.66 5.37
CA ILE A 74 2.07 34.82 6.14
C ILE A 74 2.39 34.91 7.63
N ARG A 75 3.26 34.02 8.13
CA ARG A 75 3.66 34.00 9.54
C ARG A 75 4.42 35.27 9.94
N ASP A 76 5.38 35.70 9.13
CA ASP A 76 6.18 36.89 9.38
C ASP A 76 5.29 38.14 9.43
N ILE A 77 4.36 38.28 8.47
CA ILE A 77 3.40 39.39 8.44
C ILE A 77 2.48 39.33 9.67
N TYR A 78 1.95 38.17 10.03
CA TYR A 78 1.11 38.02 11.22
C TYR A 78 1.86 38.44 12.50
N ILE A 79 3.07 37.93 12.70
CA ILE A 79 3.91 38.25 13.86
C ILE A 79 4.21 39.75 13.92
N GLN A 80 4.51 40.36 12.78
CA GLN A 80 4.91 41.76 12.72
C GLN A 80 3.75 42.74 12.91
N TYR A 81 2.55 42.43 12.39
CA TYR A 81 1.47 43.41 12.26
C TYR A 81 0.19 43.07 13.00
N TYR A 82 -0.06 41.81 13.37
CA TYR A 82 -1.37 41.37 13.90
C TYR A 82 -1.30 40.74 15.29
N LYS A 83 -0.16 40.12 15.64
CA LYS A 83 -0.01 39.31 16.85
C LYS A 83 -0.36 40.03 18.16
N GLU A 84 -0.13 41.34 18.24
CA GLU A 84 -0.45 42.15 19.42
C GLU A 84 -1.94 42.56 19.50
N GLU A 85 -2.68 42.48 18.38
CA GLU A 85 -4.07 42.97 18.28
C GLU A 85 -5.10 41.84 18.29
N ILE A 86 -4.81 40.72 17.62
CA ILE A 86 -5.75 39.62 17.38
C ILE A 86 -5.05 38.28 17.55
N SER A 87 -5.75 37.30 18.13
CA SER A 87 -5.20 35.94 18.27
C SER A 87 -5.09 35.23 16.92
N GLU A 88 -4.26 34.18 16.81
CA GLU A 88 -4.08 33.46 15.55
C GLU A 88 -5.41 32.88 15.06
N VAL A 89 -6.22 32.38 16.00
CA VAL A 89 -7.51 31.76 15.70
C VAL A 89 -8.52 32.79 15.20
N GLU A 90 -8.57 33.97 15.80
CA GLU A 90 -9.47 35.04 15.36
C GLU A 90 -9.04 35.61 14.01
N PHE A 91 -7.74 35.83 13.81
CA PHE A 91 -7.18 36.26 12.52
C PHE A 91 -7.53 35.28 11.39
N LEU A 92 -7.34 33.98 11.61
CA LEU A 92 -7.65 32.96 10.60
C LEU A 92 -9.16 32.84 10.34
N LYS A 93 -10.02 33.09 11.34
CA LYS A 93 -11.48 33.18 11.15
C LYS A 93 -11.86 34.38 10.30
N GLU A 94 -11.27 35.56 10.53
CA GLU A 94 -11.48 36.73 9.66
C GLU A 94 -11.01 36.48 8.23
N CYS A 95 -9.97 35.65 8.06
CA CYS A 95 -9.50 35.21 6.76
C CYS A 95 -10.36 34.09 6.14
N GLU A 96 -11.47 33.68 6.75
CA GLU A 96 -12.33 32.59 6.24
C GLU A 96 -11.53 31.30 5.94
N VAL A 97 -10.60 30.94 6.82
CA VAL A 97 -9.83 29.69 6.70
C VAL A 97 -10.73 28.49 6.98
N TYR A 98 -10.60 27.45 6.16
CA TYR A 98 -11.41 26.25 6.27
C TYR A 98 -11.28 25.61 7.67
N THR A 99 -12.42 25.29 8.29
CA THR A 99 -12.48 24.90 9.71
C THR A 99 -11.56 23.74 10.07
N ASN A 100 -11.50 22.69 9.24
CA ASN A 100 -10.64 21.52 9.51
C ASN A 100 -9.13 21.81 9.34
N GLN A 101 -8.76 22.96 8.77
CA GLN A 101 -7.37 23.38 8.56
C GLN A 101 -6.92 24.45 9.56
N MET A 102 -7.85 25.00 10.35
CA MET A 102 -7.59 26.06 11.32
C MET A 102 -6.42 25.73 12.24
N GLU A 103 -6.36 24.51 12.76
CA GLU A 103 -5.30 24.09 13.67
C GLU A 103 -3.92 24.07 12.98
N VAL A 104 -3.85 23.56 11.74
CA VAL A 104 -2.61 23.50 10.96
C VAL A 104 -2.02 24.90 10.78
N PHE A 105 -2.84 25.87 10.38
CA PHE A 105 -2.41 27.25 10.26
C PHE A 105 -2.09 27.87 11.62
N THR A 106 -2.91 27.64 12.64
CA THR A 106 -2.71 28.19 14.00
C THR A 106 -1.37 27.75 14.58
N THR A 107 -1.05 26.45 14.53
CA THR A 107 0.21 25.94 15.09
C THR A 107 1.41 26.39 14.27
N PHE A 108 1.24 26.52 12.95
CA PHE A 108 2.28 27.05 12.08
C PHE A 108 2.58 28.52 12.39
N LEU A 109 1.56 29.38 12.53
CA LEU A 109 1.75 30.78 12.93
C LEU A 109 2.49 30.91 14.26
N LYS A 110 2.12 30.08 15.25
CA LYS A 110 2.76 30.07 16.58
C LYS A 110 4.21 29.59 16.54
N THR A 111 4.44 28.42 15.96
CA THR A 111 5.69 27.66 16.17
C THR A 111 6.50 27.40 14.90
N GLY A 112 5.91 27.56 13.72
CA GLY A 112 6.46 27.08 12.45
C GLY A 112 6.28 25.57 12.24
N HIS A 113 5.53 24.90 13.11
CA HIS A 113 5.25 23.47 13.06
C HIS A 113 3.76 23.24 12.81
N CYS A 114 3.46 22.40 11.83
CA CYS A 114 2.10 22.02 11.51
C CYS A 114 1.69 20.80 12.33
N VAL A 115 0.62 20.92 13.10
CA VAL A 115 -0.02 19.81 13.79
C VAL A 115 -1.47 19.76 13.36
N ARG A 116 -1.97 18.55 13.15
CA ARG A 116 -3.36 18.26 12.85
C ARG A 116 -3.86 17.24 13.85
N LYS A 117 -4.91 17.57 14.57
CA LYS A 117 -5.52 16.71 15.59
C LYS A 117 -6.38 15.62 14.94
N GLU A 118 -7.25 16.02 14.02
CA GLU A 118 -8.15 15.12 13.30
C GLU A 118 -7.53 14.67 11.97
N ASP A 119 -7.40 13.35 11.78
CA ASP A 119 -6.80 12.81 10.55
C ASP A 119 -7.62 13.18 9.33
N VAL A 120 -6.92 13.39 8.21
CA VAL A 120 -7.57 13.55 6.91
C VAL A 120 -8.22 12.23 6.51
N ILE A 121 -9.52 12.27 6.24
CA ILE A 121 -10.26 11.14 5.70
C ILE A 121 -9.78 10.90 4.26
N MET A 122 -9.42 9.66 3.92
CA MET A 122 -8.79 9.33 2.63
C MET A 122 -9.62 9.79 1.42
N TYR A 123 -10.95 9.67 1.51
CA TYR A 123 -11.88 10.16 0.48
C TYR A 123 -11.81 11.68 0.25
N GLU A 124 -11.38 12.45 1.24
CA GLU A 124 -11.35 13.91 1.22
C GLU A 124 -9.98 14.51 0.90
N VAL A 125 -8.93 13.70 0.70
CA VAL A 125 -7.57 14.22 0.48
C VAL A 125 -7.51 15.28 -0.62
N ASN A 126 -8.18 15.03 -1.75
CA ASN A 126 -8.23 15.99 -2.86
C ASN A 126 -9.04 17.24 -2.52
N TYR A 127 -10.13 17.11 -1.75
CA TYR A 127 -10.93 18.25 -1.30
C TYR A 127 -10.16 19.12 -0.29
N GLU A 128 -9.43 18.49 0.64
CA GLU A 128 -8.55 19.17 1.59
C GLU A 128 -7.40 19.89 0.87
N LYS A 129 -6.79 19.30 -0.17
CA LYS A 129 -5.79 19.98 -1.04
C LYS A 129 -6.35 21.26 -1.65
N GLU A 130 -7.54 21.18 -2.25
CA GLU A 130 -8.22 22.33 -2.84
C GLU A 130 -8.52 23.41 -1.79
N LYS A 131 -9.07 23.00 -0.63
CA LYS A 131 -9.37 23.91 0.48
C LYS A 131 -8.13 24.55 1.08
N PHE A 132 -6.99 23.88 1.10
CA PHE A 132 -5.74 24.44 1.61
C PHE A 132 -5.26 25.61 0.76
N ILE A 133 -5.33 25.47 -0.57
CA ILE A 133 -5.00 26.57 -1.49
C ILE A 133 -6.00 27.72 -1.32
N ILE A 134 -7.30 27.44 -1.18
CA ILE A 134 -8.32 28.47 -0.95
C ILE A 134 -8.07 29.23 0.37
N SER A 135 -7.77 28.52 1.45
CA SER A 135 -7.42 29.13 2.75
C SER A 135 -6.21 30.07 2.60
N LEU A 136 -5.17 29.65 1.86
CA LEU A 136 -4.02 30.51 1.56
C LEU A 136 -4.41 31.76 0.75
N LEU A 137 -5.21 31.61 -0.30
CA LEU A 137 -5.69 32.73 -1.11
C LEU A 137 -6.50 33.72 -0.27
N ASN A 138 -7.38 33.23 0.62
CA ASN A 138 -8.18 34.11 1.47
C ASN A 138 -7.30 34.88 2.48
N ILE A 139 -6.30 34.23 3.08
CA ILE A 139 -5.32 34.91 3.94
C ILE A 139 -4.58 35.99 3.14
N PHE A 140 -4.05 35.68 1.95
CA PHE A 140 -3.39 36.68 1.10
C PHE A 140 -4.32 37.82 0.68
N LYS A 141 -5.60 37.53 0.46
CA LYS A 141 -6.60 38.53 0.13
C LYS A 141 -6.79 39.52 1.28
N LYS A 142 -6.95 39.03 2.51
CA LYS A 142 -7.01 39.86 3.72
C LYS A 142 -5.73 40.70 3.88
N LEU A 143 -4.57 40.05 3.84
CA LEU A 143 -3.28 40.74 3.99
C LEU A 143 -3.06 41.84 2.94
N SER A 144 -3.41 41.57 1.67
CA SER A 144 -3.26 42.55 0.58
C SER A 144 -4.30 43.67 0.61
N LYS A 145 -5.45 43.46 1.26
CA LYS A 145 -6.46 44.50 1.47
C LYS A 145 -5.97 45.51 2.51
N ASP A 146 -5.36 45.01 3.58
CA ASP A 146 -4.88 45.83 4.69
C ASP A 146 -3.59 46.58 4.31
N ARG A 147 -2.69 45.96 3.52
CA ARG A 147 -1.45 46.59 3.02
C ARG A 147 -1.12 46.13 1.61
N THR A 148 -0.61 47.03 0.76
CA THR A 148 -0.12 46.65 -0.58
C THR A 148 1.07 45.69 -0.46
N LEU A 149 1.04 44.55 -1.16
CA LEU A 149 2.12 43.55 -1.08
C LEU A 149 2.92 43.53 -2.39
N TYR A 150 4.23 43.68 -2.29
CA TYR A 150 5.15 43.49 -3.42
C TYR A 150 5.93 42.20 -3.21
N LEU A 151 5.79 41.24 -4.12
CA LEU A 151 6.37 39.91 -4.04
C LEU A 151 7.46 39.76 -5.09
N SER A 152 8.70 39.50 -4.67
CA SER A 152 9.82 39.20 -5.56
C SER A 152 10.24 37.74 -5.39
N LEU A 153 9.94 36.91 -6.40
CA LEU A 153 10.29 35.49 -6.44
C LEU A 153 11.44 35.27 -7.42
N ASN A 154 12.63 34.98 -6.89
CA ASN A 154 13.82 34.79 -7.71
C ASN A 154 14.16 33.32 -7.95
N ARG A 155 14.52 32.99 -9.20
CA ARG A 155 14.86 31.62 -9.66
C ARG A 155 13.70 30.63 -9.53
N LEU A 156 12.52 31.01 -9.99
CA LEU A 156 11.29 30.21 -9.85
C LEU A 156 11.38 28.79 -10.43
N HIS A 157 12.24 28.55 -11.41
CA HIS A 157 12.49 27.21 -11.98
C HIS A 157 13.03 26.19 -10.95
N LEU A 158 13.55 26.65 -9.80
CA LEU A 158 13.99 25.83 -8.66
C LEU A 158 12.92 25.69 -7.56
N ALA A 159 11.78 26.35 -7.68
CA ALA A 159 10.69 26.19 -6.73
C ALA A 159 10.06 24.79 -6.84
N HIS A 160 9.36 24.37 -5.79
CA HIS A 160 8.64 23.09 -5.78
C HIS A 160 7.17 23.20 -6.18
N LEU A 161 6.53 22.04 -6.40
CA LEU A 161 5.19 21.95 -6.97
C LEU A 161 4.10 22.70 -6.18
N SER A 162 4.17 22.68 -4.84
CA SER A 162 3.18 23.35 -3.99
C SER A 162 3.18 24.87 -4.24
N THR A 163 4.35 25.48 -4.27
CA THR A 163 4.59 26.88 -4.64
C THR A 163 4.05 27.22 -6.02
N ILE A 164 4.36 26.39 -7.04
CA ILE A 164 3.88 26.62 -8.41
C ILE A 164 2.35 26.53 -8.49
N LYS A 165 1.73 25.57 -7.80
CA LYS A 165 0.27 25.43 -7.78
C LYS A 165 -0.41 26.68 -7.19
N LEU A 166 0.06 27.15 -6.03
CA LEU A 166 -0.47 28.35 -5.41
C LEU A 166 -0.26 29.59 -6.28
N LEU A 167 0.93 29.75 -6.86
CA LEU A 167 1.23 30.88 -7.74
C LEU A 167 0.30 30.94 -8.94
N VAL A 168 0.02 29.80 -9.58
CA VAL A 168 -0.94 29.72 -10.70
C VAL A 168 -2.33 30.19 -10.28
N GLU A 169 -2.80 29.83 -9.08
CA GLU A 169 -4.10 30.29 -8.60
C GLU A 169 -4.09 31.79 -8.24
N ILE A 170 -3.02 32.31 -7.64
CA ILE A 170 -2.84 33.76 -7.42
C ILE A 170 -2.90 34.52 -8.75
N LEU A 171 -2.23 34.01 -9.80
CA LEU A 171 -2.22 34.64 -11.13
C LEU A 171 -3.61 34.68 -11.78
N LYS A 172 -4.42 33.63 -11.61
CA LYS A 172 -5.78 33.56 -12.17
C LYS A 172 -6.75 34.54 -11.52
N SER A 173 -6.51 34.89 -10.26
CA SER A 173 -7.32 35.85 -9.50
C SER A 173 -6.53 37.08 -9.09
N ILE A 174 -5.51 37.48 -9.87
CA ILE A 174 -4.57 38.56 -9.49
C ILE A 174 -5.29 39.89 -9.24
N ASP A 175 -6.40 40.13 -9.94
CA ASP A 175 -7.22 41.34 -9.81
C ASP A 175 -7.97 41.41 -8.47
N ASP A 176 -8.15 40.29 -7.77
CA ASP A 176 -8.75 40.24 -6.44
C ASP A 176 -7.77 40.71 -5.34
N PHE A 177 -6.50 40.99 -5.69
CA PHE A 177 -5.45 41.37 -4.75
C PHE A 177 -4.81 42.72 -5.09
N ARG A 178 -4.31 43.42 -4.06
CA ARG A 178 -3.38 44.55 -4.21
C ARG A 178 -1.94 44.03 -4.13
N ILE A 179 -1.58 43.18 -5.09
CA ILE A 179 -0.27 42.52 -5.18
C ILE A 179 0.48 42.96 -6.45
N GLY A 180 1.73 43.39 -6.28
CA GLY A 180 2.69 43.54 -7.38
C GLY A 180 3.66 42.37 -7.38
N LEU A 181 3.80 41.66 -8.51
CA LEU A 181 4.56 40.41 -8.58
C LEU A 181 5.72 40.50 -9.58
N PHE A 182 6.93 40.27 -9.06
CA PHE A 182 8.17 40.21 -9.83
C PHE A 182 8.73 38.79 -9.76
N VAL A 183 8.79 38.10 -10.91
CA VAL A 183 9.32 36.73 -10.98
C VAL A 183 10.55 36.70 -11.86
N THR A 184 11.64 36.08 -11.41
CA THR A 184 12.79 35.75 -12.26
C THR A 184 12.90 34.25 -12.46
N TYR A 185 13.18 33.82 -13.69
CA TYR A 185 13.34 32.41 -14.02
C TYR A 185 14.27 32.21 -15.23
N ASP A 186 14.62 30.96 -15.52
CA ASP A 186 15.44 30.59 -16.66
C ASP A 186 14.71 29.48 -17.42
N LYS A 187 14.25 29.80 -18.64
CA LYS A 187 13.51 28.85 -19.49
C LYS A 187 14.39 27.71 -20.02
N SER A 188 15.73 27.85 -19.95
CA SER A 188 16.69 26.84 -20.42
C SER A 188 16.97 25.72 -19.40
N ILE A 189 16.65 25.94 -18.12
CA ILE A 189 16.91 24.97 -17.06
C ILE A 189 15.77 23.95 -16.97
N GLU A 190 16.11 22.68 -16.96
CA GLU A 190 15.14 21.61 -16.79
C GLU A 190 14.65 21.54 -15.34
N VAL A 191 13.33 21.66 -15.16
CA VAL A 191 12.65 21.52 -13.86
C VAL A 191 12.52 20.06 -13.44
N TYR A 192 12.26 19.83 -12.16
CA TYR A 192 12.02 18.49 -11.60
C TYR A 192 10.97 17.71 -12.41
N ASN A 193 11.22 16.42 -12.64
CA ASN A 193 10.37 15.57 -13.48
C ASN A 193 8.89 15.62 -13.08
N TYR A 194 8.60 15.54 -11.78
CA TYR A 194 7.23 15.53 -11.26
C TYR A 194 6.51 16.89 -11.39
N MET A 195 7.24 17.97 -11.71
CA MET A 195 6.70 19.32 -11.93
C MET A 195 6.47 19.67 -13.39
N LYS A 196 7.04 18.91 -14.33
CA LYS A 196 7.07 19.26 -15.77
C LYS A 196 5.71 19.62 -16.37
N LYS A 197 4.62 19.01 -15.90
CA LYS A 197 3.26 19.28 -16.40
C LYS A 197 2.78 20.66 -15.93
N GLN A 198 2.86 20.94 -14.63
CA GLN A 198 2.41 22.18 -14.03
C GLN A 198 3.31 23.35 -14.43
N TRP A 199 4.62 23.12 -14.56
CA TRP A 199 5.54 24.10 -15.13
C TRP A 199 5.17 24.48 -16.56
N ARG A 200 4.91 23.50 -17.44
CA ARG A 200 4.43 23.78 -18.81
C ARG A 200 3.14 24.57 -18.83
N ASN A 201 2.21 24.28 -17.93
CA ASN A 201 0.96 25.04 -17.82
C ASN A 201 1.21 26.48 -17.37
N LEU A 202 2.10 26.69 -16.40
CA LEU A 202 2.48 28.04 -15.95
C LEU A 202 3.13 28.83 -17.08
N ILE A 203 4.14 28.26 -17.75
CA ILE A 203 4.82 28.94 -18.86
C ILE A 203 3.84 29.25 -19.99
N LYS A 204 2.96 28.31 -20.34
CA LYS A 204 1.92 28.57 -21.32
C LYS A 204 1.00 29.73 -20.89
N TYR A 205 0.58 29.78 -19.63
CA TYR A 205 -0.23 30.89 -19.11
C TYR A 205 0.51 32.22 -19.19
N VAL A 206 1.80 32.24 -18.85
CA VAL A 206 2.66 33.42 -18.92
C VAL A 206 2.81 33.91 -20.37
N ASP A 207 3.04 32.98 -21.31
CA ASP A 207 3.14 33.27 -22.75
C ASP A 207 1.78 33.77 -23.30
N ASP A 208 0.67 33.09 -23.01
CA ASP A 208 -0.69 33.41 -23.49
C ASP A 208 -1.20 34.78 -22.98
N ASN A 209 -0.70 35.28 -21.85
CA ASN A 209 -1.07 36.57 -21.25
C ASN A 209 0.00 37.66 -21.41
N GLU A 210 1.03 37.41 -22.23
CA GLU A 210 2.14 38.35 -22.49
C GLU A 210 2.82 38.86 -21.21
N LEU A 211 2.98 37.99 -20.22
CA LEU A 211 3.61 38.33 -18.93
C LEU A 211 5.14 38.14 -18.95
N ASP A 212 5.67 37.49 -19.99
CA ASP A 212 7.08 37.20 -20.15
C ASP A 212 7.88 38.41 -20.65
N PHE A 213 9.07 38.60 -20.09
CA PHE A 213 10.06 39.56 -20.51
C PHE A 213 11.42 38.87 -20.66
N ASP A 214 11.93 38.84 -21.89
CA ASP A 214 13.20 38.19 -22.20
C ASP A 214 14.39 39.14 -22.01
N LEU A 215 15.04 38.98 -20.88
CA LEU A 215 16.22 39.72 -20.46
C LEU A 215 17.52 39.08 -20.99
N SER A 216 17.44 37.90 -21.61
CA SER A 216 18.60 37.17 -22.14
C SER A 216 19.22 37.83 -23.37
N SER A 217 18.41 38.55 -24.16
CA SER A 217 18.86 39.37 -25.29
C SER A 217 19.91 40.44 -24.90
N PHE A 218 19.98 40.80 -23.62
CA PHE A 218 20.93 41.77 -23.06
C PHE A 218 22.14 41.13 -22.35
N LEU A 219 22.22 39.79 -22.24
CA LEU A 219 23.23 39.08 -21.45
C LEU A 219 23.99 38.05 -22.31
N ASN A 220 25.22 38.38 -22.70
CA ASN A 220 26.17 37.45 -23.33
C ASN A 220 26.83 36.54 -22.28
N ILE A 221 26.09 35.61 -21.67
CA ILE A 221 26.66 34.67 -20.70
C ILE A 221 26.17 33.25 -20.99
N LYS A 222 27.11 32.29 -21.10
CA LYS A 222 26.82 30.86 -21.19
C LYS A 222 26.28 30.36 -19.84
N SER A 223 25.13 29.71 -19.84
CA SER A 223 24.53 29.09 -18.66
C SER A 223 25.45 28.03 -18.06
N GLU A 224 25.85 28.17 -16.79
CA GLU A 224 26.43 27.05 -16.03
C GLU A 224 25.32 26.05 -15.68
N GLN A 225 25.28 24.94 -16.41
CA GLN A 225 24.42 23.80 -16.10
C GLN A 225 24.93 23.07 -14.86
N SER A 226 24.61 23.57 -13.67
CA SER A 226 24.75 22.76 -12.45
C SER A 226 23.40 22.64 -11.74
N ASN A 227 22.59 21.69 -12.20
CA ASN A 227 21.43 21.19 -11.47
C ASN A 227 21.94 20.33 -10.29
N LYS A 228 22.54 20.95 -9.27
CA LYS A 228 22.88 20.25 -8.03
C LYS A 228 21.58 19.90 -7.32
N GLN A 229 21.22 18.62 -7.33
CA GLN A 229 20.08 18.07 -6.59
C GLN A 229 20.31 18.19 -5.08
N PHE A 230 19.21 18.16 -4.32
CA PHE A 230 19.24 18.10 -2.85
C PHE A 230 20.02 16.86 -2.37
N ILE A 231 20.96 17.07 -1.45
CA ILE A 231 21.78 16.01 -0.86
C ILE A 231 21.55 16.02 0.66
N PRO A 232 20.90 14.99 1.25
CA PRO A 232 20.63 14.95 2.69
C PRO A 232 21.93 14.88 3.52
N LYS A 233 21.98 15.59 4.67
CA LYS A 233 23.10 15.62 5.63
C LYS A 233 22.67 15.10 7.01
N VAL A 234 23.56 14.40 7.71
CA VAL A 234 23.21 13.64 8.94
C VAL A 234 22.73 14.56 10.07
N ILE A 235 23.31 15.75 10.19
CA ILE A 235 23.04 16.72 11.27
C ILE A 235 21.60 17.26 11.20
N ASP A 236 20.96 17.21 10.03
CA ASP A 236 19.69 17.91 9.76
C ASP A 236 18.47 16.97 9.80
N THR A 237 18.62 15.71 10.22
CA THR A 237 17.54 14.69 10.12
C THR A 237 16.25 15.08 10.84
N LYS A 238 16.35 15.72 12.01
CA LYS A 238 15.18 16.26 12.74
C LYS A 238 14.50 17.40 11.96
N GLU A 239 15.28 18.26 11.32
CA GLU A 239 14.76 19.35 10.48
C GLU A 239 14.06 18.77 9.24
N TYR A 240 14.64 17.75 8.61
CA TYR A 240 14.01 17.06 7.49
C TYR A 240 12.67 16.45 7.89
N ARG A 241 12.62 15.73 9.02
CA ARG A 241 11.37 15.16 9.55
C ARG A 241 10.32 16.24 9.78
N LEU A 242 10.73 17.38 10.33
CA LEU A 242 9.83 18.51 10.55
C LEU A 242 9.29 19.08 9.23
N LYS A 243 10.16 19.36 8.25
CA LYS A 243 9.77 19.91 6.96
C LYS A 243 8.84 18.98 6.18
N VAL A 244 9.13 17.68 6.14
CA VAL A 244 8.25 16.70 5.48
C VAL A 244 6.92 16.51 6.23
N ASN A 245 6.92 16.60 7.57
CA ASN A 245 5.66 16.62 8.33
C ASN A 245 4.84 17.87 7.99
N ASN A 246 5.46 19.05 7.95
CA ASN A 246 4.78 20.28 7.54
C ASN A 246 4.20 20.14 6.13
N MET A 247 4.93 19.54 5.19
CA MET A 247 4.41 19.24 3.84
C MET A 247 3.20 18.32 3.87
N LEU A 248 3.24 17.24 4.63
CA LEU A 248 2.10 16.33 4.78
C LEU A 248 0.87 17.07 5.32
N GLN A 249 1.01 17.81 6.42
CA GLN A 249 -0.11 18.50 7.07
C GLN A 249 -0.67 19.67 6.23
N CYS A 250 0.18 20.30 5.41
CA CYS A 250 -0.20 21.37 4.47
C CYS A 250 -0.70 20.83 3.12
N MET A 251 -0.94 19.52 2.98
CA MET A 251 -1.42 18.93 1.73
C MET A 251 -0.46 19.13 0.54
N ALA A 252 0.85 19.11 0.79
CA ALA A 252 1.93 19.17 -0.19
C ALA A 252 2.63 17.80 -0.34
N GLN A 253 1.85 16.72 -0.41
CA GLN A 253 2.31 15.33 -0.41
C GLN A 253 3.26 15.01 -1.57
N GLU A 254 3.05 15.55 -2.77
CA GLU A 254 3.92 15.27 -3.92
C GLU A 254 5.36 15.76 -3.67
N GLN A 255 5.50 16.90 -3.00
CA GLN A 255 6.81 17.45 -2.61
C GLN A 255 7.43 16.63 -1.47
N ALA A 256 6.63 16.22 -0.48
CA ALA A 256 7.09 15.34 0.59
C ALA A 256 7.61 14.00 0.05
N ALA A 257 6.87 13.38 -0.87
CA ALA A 257 7.23 12.12 -1.52
C ALA A 257 8.55 12.24 -2.28
N TYR A 258 8.75 13.34 -3.02
CA TYR A 258 10.02 13.61 -3.70
C TYR A 258 11.21 13.61 -2.74
N TYR A 259 11.16 14.40 -1.66
CA TYR A 259 12.26 14.46 -0.69
C TYR A 259 12.46 13.16 0.09
N LEU A 260 11.37 12.52 0.52
CA LEU A 260 11.43 11.25 1.24
C LEU A 260 12.01 10.14 0.38
N SER A 261 11.74 10.13 -0.93
CA SER A 261 12.35 9.16 -1.84
C SER A 261 13.89 9.29 -1.90
N ILE A 262 14.42 10.53 -1.91
CA ILE A 262 15.87 10.80 -1.91
C ILE A 262 16.48 10.40 -0.58
N ILE A 263 15.84 10.78 0.53
CA ILE A 263 16.29 10.42 1.89
C ILE A 263 16.31 8.91 2.06
N TYR A 264 15.25 8.21 1.62
CA TYR A 264 15.15 6.76 1.66
C TYR A 264 16.28 6.09 0.86
N GLN A 265 16.50 6.52 -0.39
CA GLN A 265 17.58 5.98 -1.21
C GLN A 265 18.95 6.16 -0.54
N LYS A 266 19.19 7.31 0.09
CA LYS A 266 20.44 7.59 0.80
C LYS A 266 20.60 6.70 2.04
N ILE A 267 19.53 6.51 2.83
CA ILE A 267 19.52 5.59 3.97
C ILE A 267 19.85 4.16 3.55
N GLU A 268 19.22 3.67 2.47
CA GLU A 268 19.36 2.27 2.08
C GLU A 268 20.62 1.97 1.25
N ARG A 269 21.02 2.86 0.33
CA ARG A 269 22.16 2.62 -0.59
C ARG A 269 23.49 3.08 -0.03
N GLU A 270 23.51 4.25 0.61
CA GLU A 270 24.74 4.87 1.12
C GLU A 270 24.97 4.57 2.62
N LYS A 271 24.10 3.75 3.23
CA LYS A 271 24.12 3.42 4.67
C LYS A 271 24.24 4.67 5.55
N PHE A 272 23.47 5.68 5.21
CA PHE A 272 23.40 6.94 5.95
C PHE A 272 23.12 6.68 7.44
N ASN A 273 24.06 7.06 8.29
CA ASN A 273 24.05 6.68 9.70
C ASN A 273 23.07 7.54 10.49
N ILE A 274 21.85 7.04 10.68
CA ILE A 274 20.78 7.66 11.46
C ILE A 274 20.29 6.69 12.54
N SER A 275 19.73 7.22 13.63
CA SER A 275 19.18 6.35 14.67
C SER A 275 18.04 5.49 14.13
N SER A 276 17.90 4.29 14.68
CA SER A 276 16.86 3.33 14.29
C SER A 276 15.45 3.94 14.42
N MET A 277 15.19 4.69 15.49
CA MET A 277 13.92 5.39 15.68
C MET A 277 13.68 6.52 14.67
N GLU A 278 14.71 7.29 14.32
CA GLU A 278 14.59 8.35 13.29
C GLU A 278 14.26 7.76 11.93
N LYS A 279 14.92 6.63 11.60
CA LYS A 279 14.62 5.86 10.40
C LYS A 279 13.17 5.40 10.38
N PHE A 280 12.68 4.82 11.48
CA PHE A 280 11.30 4.37 11.60
C PHE A 280 10.31 5.52 11.37
N ASN A 281 10.54 6.68 12.00
CA ASN A 281 9.66 7.85 11.87
C ASN A 281 9.61 8.41 10.44
N LEU A 282 10.76 8.51 9.77
CA LEU A 282 10.82 8.96 8.37
C LEU A 282 10.10 7.98 7.43
N LEU A 283 10.26 6.67 7.65
CA LEU A 283 9.54 5.64 6.90
C LEU A 283 8.03 5.70 7.15
N ALA A 284 7.59 5.95 8.38
CA ALA A 284 6.18 6.08 8.73
C ALA A 284 5.53 7.28 8.02
N ILE A 285 6.19 8.44 8.03
CA ILE A 285 5.70 9.62 7.29
C ILE A 285 5.68 9.33 5.80
N TYR A 286 6.70 8.66 5.27
CA TYR A 286 6.74 8.33 3.85
C TYR A 286 5.61 7.38 3.44
N ALA A 287 5.33 6.35 4.24
CA ALA A 287 4.20 5.46 4.01
C ALA A 287 2.87 6.24 4.00
N LEU A 288 2.65 7.13 4.97
CA LEU A 288 1.42 7.93 5.05
C LEU A 288 1.28 8.91 3.87
N VAL A 289 2.37 9.57 3.46
CA VAL A 289 2.41 10.42 2.26
C VAL A 289 2.04 9.62 1.02
N THR A 290 2.62 8.43 0.84
CA THR A 290 2.32 7.58 -0.33
C THR A 290 0.89 7.04 -0.31
N LEU A 291 0.33 6.76 0.87
CA LEU A 291 -1.08 6.37 0.99
C LEU A 291 -2.01 7.50 0.55
N GLN A 292 -1.79 8.74 0.99
CA GLN A 292 -2.60 9.89 0.57
C GLN A 292 -2.43 10.24 -0.92
N GLU A 293 -1.35 9.78 -1.56
CA GLU A 293 -1.16 9.84 -3.02
C GLU A 293 -1.76 8.63 -3.77
N HIS A 294 -2.48 7.74 -3.07
CA HIS A 294 -3.03 6.49 -3.59
C HIS A 294 -1.96 5.58 -4.24
N ASP A 295 -0.76 5.55 -3.66
CA ASP A 295 0.34 4.63 -3.99
C ASP A 295 0.55 3.59 -2.88
N ALA A 296 -0.45 2.71 -2.73
CA ALA A 296 -0.43 1.65 -1.73
C ALA A 296 0.71 0.63 -1.93
N GLY A 297 1.22 0.48 -3.16
CA GLY A 297 2.34 -0.42 -3.45
C GLY A 297 3.64 0.04 -2.80
N THR A 298 3.97 1.32 -2.91
CA THR A 298 5.12 1.90 -2.20
C THR A 298 4.89 1.90 -0.69
N ALA A 299 3.68 2.23 -0.22
CA ALA A 299 3.35 2.18 1.21
C ALA A 299 3.56 0.79 1.82
N LEU A 300 3.13 -0.27 1.12
CA LEU A 300 3.32 -1.65 1.56
C LEU A 300 4.81 -2.01 1.66
N MET A 301 5.59 -1.67 0.64
CA MET A 301 7.04 -1.91 0.66
C MET A 301 7.69 -1.23 1.88
N LEU A 302 7.35 0.03 2.15
CA LEU A 302 7.85 0.78 3.30
C LEU A 302 7.45 0.10 4.62
N CYS A 303 6.20 -0.34 4.75
CA CYS A 303 5.74 -1.06 5.93
C CYS A 303 6.51 -2.38 6.13
N LYS A 304 6.79 -3.15 5.07
CA LYS A 304 7.62 -4.37 5.17
C LYS A 304 9.06 -4.07 5.60
N VAL A 305 9.62 -2.93 5.20
CA VAL A 305 10.94 -2.48 5.69
C VAL A 305 10.87 -2.11 7.17
N MET A 306 9.78 -1.50 7.62
CA MET A 306 9.55 -1.17 9.03
C MET A 306 9.34 -2.40 9.90
N GLN A 307 8.78 -3.50 9.35
CA GLN A 307 8.53 -4.75 10.09
C GLN A 307 9.80 -5.27 10.78
N ALA A 308 10.94 -5.26 10.08
CA ALA A 308 12.21 -5.69 10.65
C ALA A 308 12.63 -4.86 11.89
N HIS A 309 12.32 -3.56 11.91
CA HIS A 309 12.54 -2.72 13.10
C HIS A 309 11.64 -3.13 14.26
N VAL A 310 10.33 -3.34 13.98
CA VAL A 310 9.34 -3.72 15.00
C VAL A 310 9.70 -5.06 15.66
N ASP A 311 10.15 -6.04 14.87
CA ASP A 311 10.54 -7.36 15.37
C ASP A 311 11.77 -7.31 16.29
N THR A 312 12.66 -6.33 16.08
CA THR A 312 13.90 -6.18 16.85
C THR A 312 13.76 -5.32 18.11
N GLU A 313 13.05 -4.19 18.04
CA GLU A 313 13.07 -3.17 19.11
C GLU A 313 12.00 -3.38 20.21
N LYS A 314 11.06 -4.32 20.03
CA LYS A 314 9.97 -4.63 20.98
C LYS A 314 9.22 -3.38 21.53
N ASN A 315 9.16 -2.30 20.75
CA ASN A 315 8.49 -1.06 21.15
C ASN A 315 7.00 -1.10 20.76
N ALA A 316 6.11 -1.04 21.76
CA ALA A 316 4.66 -1.12 21.55
C ALA A 316 4.11 0.03 20.69
N SER A 317 4.65 1.24 20.82
CA SER A 317 4.25 2.40 20.01
C SER A 317 4.64 2.21 18.54
N CYS A 318 5.84 1.70 18.26
CA CYS A 318 6.26 1.37 16.90
C CYS A 318 5.39 0.24 16.31
N LYS A 319 5.06 -0.77 17.12
CA LYS A 319 4.14 -1.84 16.71
C LYS A 319 2.77 -1.25 16.34
N PHE A 320 2.20 -0.38 17.16
CA PHE A 320 0.92 0.29 16.85
C PHE A 320 0.98 1.04 15.52
N VAL A 321 2.00 1.89 15.30
CA VAL A 321 2.15 2.68 14.06
C VAL A 321 2.29 1.77 12.83
N TYR A 322 3.06 0.69 12.93
CA TYR A 322 3.20 -0.29 11.85
C TYR A 322 1.86 -0.96 11.52
N HIS A 323 1.13 -1.47 12.52
CA HIS A 323 -0.18 -2.10 12.29
C HIS A 323 -1.21 -1.08 11.75
N TYR A 324 -1.16 0.18 12.20
CA TYR A 324 -2.02 1.26 11.70
C TYR A 324 -1.78 1.52 10.21
N LEU A 325 -0.52 1.69 9.81
CA LEU A 325 -0.15 1.91 8.41
C LEU A 325 -0.43 0.69 7.54
N MET A 326 -0.21 -0.52 8.07
CA MET A 326 -0.58 -1.76 7.38
C MET A 326 -2.09 -1.83 7.15
N CYS A 327 -2.91 -1.54 8.15
CA CYS A 327 -4.37 -1.48 7.98
C CYS A 327 -4.76 -0.52 6.87
N MET A 328 -4.31 0.74 6.92
CA MET A 328 -4.59 1.74 5.89
C MET A 328 -4.11 1.30 4.50
N THR A 329 -2.94 0.66 4.42
CA THR A 329 -2.41 0.11 3.16
C THR A 329 -3.29 -1.01 2.62
N GLN A 330 -3.75 -1.92 3.48
CA GLN A 330 -4.62 -3.02 3.08
C GLN A 330 -6.02 -2.53 2.68
N ILE A 331 -6.52 -1.44 3.30
CA ILE A 331 -7.75 -0.76 2.87
C ILE A 331 -7.59 -0.26 1.41
N GLU A 332 -6.53 0.47 1.09
CA GLU A 332 -6.26 0.97 -0.27
C GLU A 332 -6.02 -0.16 -1.29
N LEU A 333 -5.42 -1.29 -0.86
CA LEU A 333 -5.27 -2.50 -1.69
C LEU A 333 -6.57 -3.32 -1.80
N MET A 334 -7.67 -2.85 -1.21
CA MET A 334 -8.97 -3.51 -1.18
C MET A 334 -8.91 -4.94 -0.56
N GLN A 335 -8.09 -5.12 0.48
CA GLN A 335 -7.95 -6.36 1.25
C GLN A 335 -8.65 -6.22 2.62
N ILE A 336 -9.97 -6.03 2.59
CA ILE A 336 -10.77 -5.61 3.75
C ILE A 336 -10.66 -6.57 4.95
N LYS A 337 -10.67 -7.89 4.72
CA LYS A 337 -10.53 -8.88 5.82
C LYS A 337 -9.20 -8.71 6.57
N VAL A 338 -8.10 -8.60 5.82
CA VAL A 338 -6.76 -8.39 6.38
C VAL A 338 -6.65 -7.02 7.06
N ALA A 339 -7.28 -5.98 6.49
CA ALA A 339 -7.32 -4.66 7.12
C ALA A 339 -8.02 -4.70 8.49
N ILE A 340 -9.14 -5.42 8.60
CA ILE A 340 -9.86 -5.58 9.87
C ILE A 340 -8.99 -6.29 10.92
N GLU A 341 -8.24 -7.33 10.54
CA GLU A 341 -7.29 -8.01 11.43
C GLU A 341 -6.23 -7.04 11.96
N TYR A 342 -5.63 -6.22 11.10
CA TYR A 342 -4.66 -5.19 11.53
C TYR A 342 -5.29 -4.13 12.43
N ALA A 343 -6.55 -3.75 12.21
CA ALA A 343 -7.27 -2.81 13.06
C ALA A 343 -7.54 -3.39 14.46
N LEU A 344 -7.90 -4.67 14.55
CA LEU A 344 -8.08 -5.38 15.83
C LEU A 344 -6.75 -5.52 16.59
N GLU A 345 -5.65 -5.82 15.91
CA GLU A 345 -4.32 -5.79 16.51
C GLU A 345 -3.97 -4.41 17.09
N CYS A 346 -4.34 -3.31 16.41
CA CYS A 346 -4.18 -1.96 16.96
C CYS A 346 -5.00 -1.76 18.25
N VAL A 347 -6.23 -2.29 18.32
CA VAL A 347 -7.07 -2.25 19.52
C VAL A 347 -6.38 -3.00 20.67
N ASP A 348 -5.89 -4.21 20.42
CA ASP A 348 -5.21 -5.03 21.43
C ASP A 348 -3.93 -4.37 21.94
N ILE A 349 -3.12 -3.81 21.03
CA ILE A 349 -1.89 -3.08 21.41
C ILE A 349 -2.25 -1.87 22.27
N ALA A 350 -3.26 -1.08 21.89
CA ALA A 350 -3.67 0.10 22.65
C ALA A 350 -4.20 -0.23 24.05
N ASN A 351 -4.97 -1.32 24.17
CA ASN A 351 -5.44 -1.85 25.45
C ASN A 351 -4.26 -2.29 26.32
N ASN A 352 -3.32 -3.05 25.77
CA ASN A 352 -2.11 -3.49 26.49
C ASN A 352 -1.23 -2.31 26.95
N MET A 353 -1.23 -1.20 26.20
CA MET A 353 -0.54 0.04 26.57
C MET A 353 -1.32 0.90 27.58
N ASN A 354 -2.58 0.55 27.91
CA ASN A 354 -3.50 1.38 28.67
C ASN A 354 -3.63 2.81 28.11
N ASN A 355 -3.54 2.97 26.78
CA ASN A 355 -3.58 4.27 26.12
C ASN A 355 -4.94 4.53 25.49
N LYS A 356 -5.79 5.30 26.19
CA LYS A 356 -7.16 5.63 25.75
C LYS A 356 -7.19 6.34 24.39
N TYR A 357 -6.21 7.20 24.10
CA TYR A 357 -6.17 7.92 22.83
C TYR A 357 -5.81 7.00 21.66
N LEU A 358 -4.84 6.09 21.83
CA LEU A 358 -4.53 5.09 20.80
C LEU A 358 -5.69 4.11 20.59
N LEU A 359 -6.41 3.75 21.65
CA LEU A 359 -7.60 2.91 21.55
C LEU A 359 -8.69 3.63 20.73
N PHE A 360 -8.93 4.90 21.02
CA PHE A 360 -9.82 5.75 20.22
C PHE A 360 -9.41 5.78 18.74
N LYS A 361 -8.13 5.97 18.43
CA LYS A 361 -7.61 5.94 17.05
C LYS A 361 -7.82 4.58 16.38
N ALA A 362 -7.60 3.48 17.11
CA ALA A 362 -7.82 2.12 16.59
C ALA A 362 -9.31 1.83 16.30
N LYS A 363 -10.23 2.35 17.12
CA LYS A 363 -11.68 2.25 16.87
C LYS A 363 -12.10 2.98 15.60
N ILE A 364 -11.57 4.18 15.34
CA ILE A 364 -11.79 4.89 14.07
C ILE A 364 -11.27 4.05 12.89
N LEU A 365 -10.04 3.53 13.00
CA LEU A 365 -9.42 2.70 11.98
C LEU A 365 -10.26 1.44 11.67
N TYR A 366 -10.83 0.80 12.70
CA TYR A 366 -11.71 -0.36 12.56
C TYR A 366 -13.00 -0.02 11.79
N VAL A 367 -13.65 1.10 12.09
CA VAL A 367 -14.81 1.58 11.30
C VAL A 367 -14.40 1.85 9.86
N ASN A 368 -13.26 2.53 9.65
CA ASN A 368 -12.77 2.81 8.31
C ASN A 368 -12.55 1.52 7.52
N ALA A 369 -11.96 0.48 8.11
CA ALA A 369 -11.78 -0.82 7.46
C ALA A 369 -13.12 -1.49 7.11
N LYS A 370 -14.11 -1.48 8.04
CA LYS A 370 -15.42 -2.10 7.81
C LYS A 370 -16.32 -1.35 6.82
N CYS A 371 -16.20 -0.03 6.76
CA CYS A 371 -17.06 0.83 5.95
C CYS A 371 -16.38 1.36 4.68
N TYR A 372 -15.18 0.85 4.34
CA TYR A 372 -14.44 1.37 3.20
C TYR A 372 -15.10 0.99 1.88
N GLY A 373 -15.48 2.00 1.10
CA GLY A 373 -16.11 1.82 -0.20
C GLY A 373 -17.62 1.56 -0.12
N TRP A 374 -18.32 1.98 -1.17
CA TRP A 374 -19.78 2.02 -1.18
C TRP A 374 -20.44 0.62 -1.09
N LYS A 375 -19.94 -0.38 -1.83
CA LYS A 375 -20.49 -1.76 -1.80
C LYS A 375 -20.35 -2.40 -0.42
N VAL A 376 -19.17 -2.28 0.21
CA VAL A 376 -18.88 -2.86 1.53
C VAL A 376 -19.74 -2.22 2.62
N ALA A 377 -19.99 -0.90 2.54
CA ALA A 377 -20.81 -0.20 3.53
C ALA A 377 -22.31 -0.58 3.48
N ASN A 378 -22.83 -1.04 2.33
CA ASN A 378 -24.20 -1.57 2.23
C ASN A 378 -24.31 -3.03 2.70
N GLU A 379 -23.19 -3.76 2.72
CA GLU A 379 -23.09 -5.16 3.19
C GLU A 379 -22.76 -5.24 4.68
N CYS A 380 -22.15 -4.21 5.26
CA CYS A 380 -21.96 -4.12 6.69
C CYS A 380 -23.34 -4.01 7.34
N THR A 381 -23.78 -5.09 8.01
CA THR A 381 -25.05 -5.13 8.75
C THR A 381 -24.90 -4.71 10.21
N ASN A 382 -23.67 -4.72 10.73
CA ASN A 382 -23.34 -4.27 12.08
C ASN A 382 -21.83 -3.95 12.22
N LEU A 383 -21.52 -2.86 12.91
CA LEU A 383 -20.16 -2.50 13.29
C LEU A 383 -19.63 -3.34 14.47
N GLY A 384 -20.50 -3.94 15.29
CA GLY A 384 -20.12 -4.75 16.45
C GLY A 384 -19.72 -3.90 17.67
N THR A 385 -19.45 -4.54 18.80
CA THR A 385 -19.27 -3.88 20.11
C THR A 385 -17.97 -3.09 20.27
N VAL A 386 -17.04 -3.20 19.33
CA VAL A 386 -15.74 -2.49 19.36
C VAL A 386 -15.94 -0.96 19.38
N VAL A 387 -17.09 -0.47 18.90
CA VAL A 387 -17.34 0.97 18.64
C VAL A 387 -18.47 1.57 19.48
N ASP A 388 -18.95 0.88 20.53
CA ASP A 388 -20.15 1.28 21.29
C ASP A 388 -20.07 2.69 21.90
N ASP A 389 -18.87 3.14 22.29
CA ASP A 389 -18.57 4.46 22.87
C ASP A 389 -17.98 5.46 21.86
N LEU A 390 -17.86 5.08 20.58
CA LEU A 390 -17.08 5.87 19.61
C LEU A 390 -17.74 7.21 19.28
N GLU A 391 -19.07 7.28 19.22
CA GLU A 391 -19.79 8.55 18.96
C GLU A 391 -19.48 9.58 20.07
N GLU A 392 -19.51 9.15 21.33
CA GLU A 392 -19.21 9.97 22.49
C GLU A 392 -17.74 10.40 22.52
N LEU A 393 -16.83 9.47 22.24
CA LEU A 393 -15.39 9.77 22.17
C LEU A 393 -15.06 10.75 21.04
N LEU A 394 -15.66 10.60 19.87
CA LEU A 394 -15.47 11.52 18.75
C LEU A 394 -15.95 12.93 19.10
N ALA A 395 -17.10 13.05 19.78
CA ALA A 395 -17.60 14.32 20.29
C ALA A 395 -16.67 14.91 21.37
N GLN A 396 -16.22 14.10 22.34
CA GLN A 396 -15.32 14.49 23.42
C GLN A 396 -13.98 15.01 22.90
N TYR A 397 -13.38 14.32 21.93
CA TYR A 397 -12.14 14.74 21.31
C TYR A 397 -12.35 15.84 20.26
N GLY A 398 -13.59 16.19 19.89
CA GLY A 398 -13.89 17.25 18.92
C GLY A 398 -13.55 16.88 17.47
N PHE A 399 -13.62 15.59 17.11
CA PHE A 399 -13.40 15.07 15.76
C PHE A 399 -14.71 15.17 14.96
N LEU A 400 -15.15 16.39 14.70
CA LEU A 400 -16.48 16.66 14.16
C LEU A 400 -16.66 16.12 12.73
N ASN A 401 -15.59 16.13 11.92
CA ASN A 401 -15.65 15.64 10.55
C ASN A 401 -15.81 14.11 10.50
N THR A 402 -15.00 13.41 11.28
CA THR A 402 -15.02 11.95 11.47
C THR A 402 -16.34 11.52 12.11
N LEU A 403 -16.88 12.29 13.06
CA LEU A 403 -18.20 12.06 13.66
C LEU A 403 -19.33 12.15 12.63
N ALA A 404 -19.28 13.14 11.75
CA ALA A 404 -20.27 13.31 10.69
C ALA A 404 -20.18 12.17 9.67
N TYR A 405 -18.98 11.71 9.31
CA TYR A 405 -18.76 10.51 8.49
C TYR A 405 -19.23 9.22 9.18
N TYR A 406 -18.96 9.08 10.48
CA TYR A 406 -19.42 7.94 11.28
C TYR A 406 -20.95 7.84 11.28
N ASN A 407 -21.66 8.95 11.53
CA ASN A 407 -23.12 9.01 11.46
C ASN A 407 -23.65 8.67 10.06
N LEU A 408 -22.99 9.15 9.01
CA LEU A 408 -23.38 8.83 7.63
C LEU A 408 -23.21 7.34 7.30
N ASN A 409 -22.16 6.70 7.82
CA ASN A 409 -21.96 5.26 7.68
C ASN A 409 -23.02 4.47 8.45
N GLN A 410 -23.39 4.90 9.66
CA GLN A 410 -24.48 4.30 10.44
C GLN A 410 -25.82 4.35 9.69
N PHE A 411 -26.12 5.48 9.03
CA PHE A 411 -27.30 5.57 8.16
C PHE A 411 -27.30 4.53 7.04
N ALA A 412 -26.14 4.30 6.41
CA ALA A 412 -26.07 3.38 5.27
C ALA A 412 -26.22 1.91 5.66
N ILE A 413 -25.77 1.54 6.86
CA ILE A 413 -25.82 0.18 7.42
C ILE A 413 -27.25 -0.20 7.81
N ASN A 414 -28.03 0.75 8.34
CA ASN A 414 -29.38 0.49 8.82
C ASN A 414 -30.40 0.46 7.67
N ARG A 415 -31.43 -0.39 7.79
CA ARG A 415 -32.65 -0.24 6.97
C ARG A 415 -33.46 0.93 7.52
N VAL A 416 -33.97 1.74 6.62
CA VAL A 416 -34.64 3.00 6.95
C VAL A 416 -36.04 2.99 6.32
N ASP A 417 -37.04 3.40 7.08
CA ASP A 417 -38.41 3.48 6.59
C ASP A 417 -38.58 4.56 5.53
N TYR A 418 -39.51 4.36 4.59
CA TYR A 418 -39.83 5.30 3.50
C TYR A 418 -39.99 6.76 3.96
N GLU A 419 -40.70 6.98 5.07
CA GLU A 419 -40.97 8.32 5.61
C GLU A 419 -39.69 9.08 6.00
N LEU A 420 -38.65 8.37 6.41
CA LEU A 420 -37.35 8.96 6.79
C LEU A 420 -36.49 9.35 5.58
N TYR A 421 -36.78 8.83 4.38
CA TYR A 421 -36.18 9.33 3.14
C TYR A 421 -36.87 10.60 2.64
N ARG A 422 -38.19 10.70 2.84
CA ARG A 422 -39.00 11.84 2.38
C ARG A 422 -38.71 13.10 3.18
N ASP A 423 -38.60 12.98 4.50
CA ASP A 423 -38.27 14.09 5.39
C ASP A 423 -36.91 13.85 6.06
N VAL A 424 -35.87 14.39 5.41
CA VAL A 424 -34.47 14.30 5.86
C VAL A 424 -34.27 14.79 7.30
N SER A 425 -35.09 15.75 7.74
CA SER A 425 -34.99 16.30 9.10
C SER A 425 -35.39 15.30 10.19
N ARG A 426 -36.22 14.30 9.84
CA ARG A 426 -36.65 13.23 10.76
C ARG A 426 -35.63 12.11 10.87
N ASN A 427 -34.66 12.03 9.96
CA ASN A 427 -33.59 11.03 10.04
C ASN A 427 -32.49 11.52 11.00
N PRO A 428 -32.31 10.90 12.18
CA PRO A 428 -31.39 11.40 13.20
C PRO A 428 -29.93 11.33 12.76
N HIS A 429 -29.53 10.31 12.00
CA HIS A 429 -28.16 10.16 11.52
C HIS A 429 -27.83 11.19 10.43
N ILE A 430 -28.70 11.34 9.43
CA ILE A 430 -28.48 12.31 8.36
C ILE A 430 -28.57 13.75 8.86
N SER A 431 -29.58 14.09 9.67
CA SER A 431 -29.71 15.45 10.22
C SER A 431 -28.51 15.84 11.07
N LYS A 432 -27.99 14.93 11.92
CA LYS A 432 -26.72 15.12 12.64
C LYS A 432 -25.55 15.36 11.67
N THR A 433 -25.38 14.50 10.66
CA THR A 433 -24.31 14.64 9.66
C THR A 433 -24.39 15.98 8.94
N LEU A 434 -25.56 16.39 8.45
CA LEU A 434 -25.75 17.65 7.73
C LEU A 434 -25.47 18.86 8.63
N ASN A 435 -26.03 18.89 9.84
CA ASN A 435 -25.79 19.97 10.80
C ASN A 435 -24.30 20.12 11.16
N MET A 436 -23.60 19.00 11.37
CA MET A 436 -22.17 19.01 11.64
C MET A 436 -21.36 19.47 10.43
N ALA A 437 -21.65 18.93 9.25
CA ALA A 437 -20.97 19.28 8.00
C ALA A 437 -21.15 20.77 7.66
N GLU A 438 -22.33 21.33 7.88
CA GLU A 438 -22.59 22.77 7.77
C GLU A 438 -21.76 23.58 8.77
N LYS A 439 -21.70 23.15 10.04
CA LYS A 439 -20.93 23.81 11.10
C LYS A 439 -19.43 23.86 10.81
N ILE A 440 -18.87 22.83 10.18
CA ILE A 440 -17.45 22.78 9.78
C ILE A 440 -17.22 23.22 8.32
N GLU A 441 -18.26 23.72 7.65
CA GLU A 441 -18.25 24.16 6.25
C GLU A 441 -17.76 23.10 5.24
N ASN A 442 -17.96 21.82 5.57
CA ASN A 442 -17.56 20.70 4.72
C ASN A 442 -18.65 20.38 3.69
N ASN A 443 -18.64 21.13 2.59
CA ASN A 443 -19.58 20.93 1.47
C ASN A 443 -19.39 19.59 0.76
N SER A 444 -18.18 19.00 0.79
CA SER A 444 -17.92 17.67 0.21
C SER A 444 -18.73 16.61 0.95
N LEU A 445 -18.75 16.66 2.28
CA LEU A 445 -19.51 15.74 3.11
C LEU A 445 -21.03 15.93 2.94
N ILE A 446 -21.52 17.16 2.79
CA ILE A 446 -22.95 17.43 2.51
C ILE A 446 -23.36 16.78 1.19
N LEU A 447 -22.59 17.00 0.12
CA LEU A 447 -22.84 16.37 -1.19
C LEU A 447 -22.80 14.85 -1.08
N TYR A 448 -21.80 14.31 -0.38
CA TYR A 448 -21.67 12.89 -0.14
C TYR A 448 -22.86 12.32 0.64
N ALA A 449 -23.41 13.05 1.63
CA ALA A 449 -24.60 12.62 2.36
C ALA A 449 -25.81 12.45 1.43
N TYR A 450 -26.07 13.44 0.56
CA TYR A 450 -27.16 13.35 -0.42
C TYR A 450 -26.95 12.20 -1.42
N GLU A 451 -25.73 12.01 -1.93
CA GLU A 451 -25.40 10.86 -2.80
C GLU A 451 -25.73 9.53 -2.11
N ARG A 452 -25.36 9.38 -0.83
CA ARG A 452 -25.65 8.17 -0.05
C ARG A 452 -27.15 7.97 0.13
N MET A 453 -27.92 9.02 0.38
CA MET A 453 -29.38 8.94 0.50
C MET A 453 -30.04 8.54 -0.82
N ILE A 454 -29.65 9.17 -1.92
CA ILE A 454 -30.16 8.89 -3.27
C ILE A 454 -29.95 7.41 -3.61
N VAL A 455 -28.74 6.92 -3.37
CA VAL A 455 -28.37 5.57 -3.73
C VAL A 455 -29.06 4.56 -2.81
N LYS A 456 -29.10 4.81 -1.49
CA LYS A 456 -29.76 3.93 -0.53
C LYS A 456 -31.29 3.87 -0.73
N SER A 457 -31.95 5.01 -0.93
CA SER A 457 -33.39 5.03 -1.25
C SER A 457 -33.69 4.27 -2.55
N SER A 458 -32.81 4.38 -3.56
CA SER A 458 -32.94 3.61 -4.79
C SER A 458 -32.72 2.10 -4.58
N SER A 459 -31.77 1.68 -3.74
CA SER A 459 -31.56 0.25 -3.45
C SER A 459 -32.71 -0.36 -2.66
N ASP A 460 -33.34 0.43 -1.79
CA ASP A 460 -34.50 0.01 -1.00
C ASP A 460 -35.82 0.04 -1.83
N GLY A 461 -35.77 0.46 -3.10
CA GLY A 461 -36.91 0.50 -4.02
C GLY A 461 -37.80 1.73 -3.90
N HIS A 462 -37.35 2.78 -3.19
CA HIS A 462 -38.10 4.00 -2.93
C HIS A 462 -37.83 5.10 -3.96
N HIS A 463 -38.06 4.81 -5.25
CA HIS A 463 -37.67 5.70 -6.35
C HIS A 463 -38.42 7.04 -6.41
N LEU A 464 -39.56 7.18 -5.73
CA LEU A 464 -40.38 8.40 -5.76
C LEU A 464 -39.73 9.57 -5.01
N CYS A 465 -38.98 9.32 -3.93
CA CYS A 465 -38.31 10.39 -3.17
C CYS A 465 -36.96 10.79 -3.76
N VAL A 466 -36.41 10.00 -4.69
CA VAL A 466 -35.10 10.21 -5.31
C VAL A 466 -35.06 11.50 -6.12
N ASP A 467 -36.17 11.91 -6.75
CA ASP A 467 -36.25 13.17 -7.51
C ASP A 467 -36.05 14.40 -6.62
N ASP A 468 -36.70 14.43 -5.46
CA ASP A 468 -36.56 15.53 -4.48
C ASP A 468 -35.12 15.62 -3.96
N LEU A 469 -34.48 14.47 -3.74
CA LEU A 469 -33.08 14.39 -3.32
C LEU A 469 -32.13 14.88 -4.41
N TYR A 470 -32.34 14.46 -5.67
CA TYR A 470 -31.56 14.99 -6.80
C TYR A 470 -31.76 16.49 -6.97
N HIS A 471 -32.97 17.01 -6.76
CA HIS A 471 -33.24 18.44 -6.84
C HIS A 471 -32.46 19.24 -5.79
N LYS A 472 -32.49 18.79 -4.53
CA LYS A 472 -31.71 19.42 -3.45
C LYS A 472 -30.20 19.35 -3.71
N TYR A 473 -29.70 18.19 -4.16
CA TYR A 473 -28.30 18.02 -4.54
C TYR A 473 -27.88 18.98 -5.68
N ALA A 474 -28.72 19.08 -6.70
CA ALA A 474 -28.55 19.96 -7.85
C ALA A 474 -28.51 21.44 -7.47
N GLU A 475 -29.41 21.89 -6.59
CA GLU A 475 -29.43 23.28 -6.09
C GLU A 475 -28.16 23.61 -5.30
N LEU A 476 -27.72 22.68 -4.44
CA LEU A 476 -26.49 22.82 -3.68
C LEU A 476 -25.27 22.93 -4.60
N LEU A 477 -25.15 22.06 -5.60
CA LEU A 477 -24.08 22.13 -6.59
C LEU A 477 -24.06 23.47 -7.34
N LYS A 478 -25.22 23.98 -7.77
CA LYS A 478 -25.32 25.31 -8.41
C LYS A 478 -24.82 26.42 -7.49
N LYS A 479 -25.20 26.38 -6.20
CA LYS A 479 -24.75 27.35 -5.19
C LYS A 479 -23.23 27.30 -5.00
N LEU A 480 -22.67 26.09 -4.90
CA LEU A 480 -21.23 25.88 -4.71
C LEU A 480 -20.40 26.27 -5.93
N SER A 481 -20.89 25.93 -7.13
CA SER A 481 -20.27 26.33 -8.40
C SER A 481 -20.20 27.86 -8.51
N LYS A 482 -21.28 28.57 -8.17
CA LYS A 482 -21.29 30.04 -8.16
C LYS A 482 -20.33 30.63 -7.10
N LYS A 483 -20.27 30.04 -5.90
CA LYS A 483 -19.42 30.55 -4.79
C LYS A 483 -17.93 30.37 -5.07
N TYR A 484 -17.53 29.18 -5.52
CA TYR A 484 -16.10 28.83 -5.61
C TYR A 484 -15.55 28.83 -7.04
N LYS A 485 -16.38 29.03 -8.08
CA LYS A 485 -15.97 29.07 -9.51
C LYS A 485 -15.13 27.86 -9.99
N TYR A 486 -15.22 26.69 -9.33
CA TYR A 486 -14.47 25.48 -9.70
C TYR A 486 -15.23 24.56 -10.65
N GLU A 487 -14.50 23.94 -11.58
CA GLU A 487 -15.03 22.94 -12.52
C GLU A 487 -15.58 21.67 -11.86
N LYS A 488 -15.15 21.36 -10.63
CA LYS A 488 -15.60 20.18 -9.86
C LYS A 488 -17.06 20.26 -9.45
N TYR A 489 -17.58 21.45 -9.17
CA TYR A 489 -18.99 21.67 -8.82
C TYR A 489 -19.92 21.82 -10.03
N ASN A 490 -19.39 21.67 -11.25
CA ASN A 490 -20.18 21.65 -12.49
C ASN A 490 -20.63 20.23 -12.87
N GLU A 491 -20.53 19.27 -11.96
CA GLU A 491 -20.85 17.85 -12.18
C GLU A 491 -22.26 17.53 -11.68
N PHE A 492 -23.26 17.84 -12.50
CA PHE A 492 -24.62 17.38 -12.23
C PHE A 492 -24.68 15.84 -12.33
N PRO A 493 -25.46 15.16 -11.48
CA PRO A 493 -25.54 13.70 -11.45
C PRO A 493 -26.51 13.20 -12.53
N TYR A 494 -26.22 13.56 -13.78
CA TYR A 494 -27.10 13.34 -14.93
C TYR A 494 -27.43 11.86 -15.17
N ASP A 495 -26.49 10.95 -14.92
CA ASP A 495 -26.77 9.51 -15.02
C ASP A 495 -27.80 9.05 -14.01
N GLY A 496 -27.72 9.57 -12.79
CA GLY A 496 -28.64 9.26 -11.72
C GLY A 496 -30.05 9.78 -11.99
N ILE A 497 -30.15 11.04 -12.43
CA ILE A 497 -31.41 11.66 -12.84
C ILE A 497 -31.99 10.91 -14.04
N GLY A 498 -31.17 10.64 -15.06
CA GLY A 498 -31.57 9.88 -16.25
C GLY A 498 -32.14 8.51 -15.88
N TYR A 499 -31.49 7.78 -14.98
CA TYR A 499 -31.97 6.49 -14.50
C TYR A 499 -33.34 6.58 -13.81
N ASN A 500 -33.58 7.61 -12.99
CA ASN A 500 -34.90 7.82 -12.38
C ASN A 500 -35.97 8.07 -13.45
N TYR A 501 -35.68 8.86 -14.49
CA TYR A 501 -36.60 9.08 -15.60
C TYR A 501 -36.92 7.79 -16.37
N VAL A 502 -35.98 6.83 -16.46
CA VAL A 502 -36.27 5.49 -17.01
C VAL A 502 -37.33 4.76 -16.17
N ILE A 503 -37.21 4.81 -14.84
CA ILE A 503 -38.17 4.19 -13.91
C ILE A 503 -39.56 4.82 -14.07
N ARG A 504 -39.62 6.15 -14.23
CA ARG A 504 -40.86 6.92 -14.48
C ARG A 504 -41.36 6.84 -15.93
N GLU A 505 -40.81 5.92 -16.73
CA GLU A 505 -41.23 5.64 -18.11
C GLU A 505 -41.07 6.82 -19.09
N ARG A 506 -40.12 7.73 -18.80
CA ARG A 506 -39.80 8.92 -19.60
C ARG A 506 -38.51 8.71 -20.40
N TYR A 507 -38.53 7.75 -21.32
CA TYR A 507 -37.32 7.25 -21.98
C TYR A 507 -36.55 8.28 -22.82
N VAL A 508 -37.26 9.20 -23.51
CA VAL A 508 -36.61 10.24 -24.33
C VAL A 508 -35.88 11.26 -23.45
N GLN A 509 -36.54 11.73 -22.38
CA GLN A 509 -35.93 12.66 -21.42
C GLN A 509 -34.77 12.03 -20.67
N ALA A 510 -34.89 10.75 -20.28
CA ALA A 510 -33.77 9.99 -19.71
C ALA A 510 -32.57 10.00 -20.68
N ASN A 511 -32.82 9.81 -21.97
CA ASN A 511 -31.78 9.78 -23.00
C ASN A 511 -31.05 11.12 -23.16
N GLU A 512 -31.76 12.25 -23.01
CA GLU A 512 -31.18 13.59 -23.02
C GLU A 512 -30.19 13.80 -21.87
N PHE A 513 -30.56 13.39 -20.65
CA PHE A 513 -29.65 13.45 -19.50
C PHE A 513 -28.41 12.58 -19.69
N PHE A 514 -28.56 11.36 -20.20
CA PHE A 514 -27.41 10.51 -20.52
C PHE A 514 -26.50 11.12 -21.60
N ASN A 515 -27.05 11.86 -22.56
CA ASN A 515 -26.24 12.54 -23.58
C ASN A 515 -25.40 13.67 -22.96
N GLU A 516 -25.96 14.46 -22.04
CA GLU A 516 -25.20 15.48 -21.31
C GLU A 516 -24.13 14.87 -20.39
N SER A 517 -24.44 13.74 -19.73
CA SER A 517 -23.46 12.97 -18.94
C SER A 517 -22.26 12.52 -19.79
N ILE A 518 -22.50 11.97 -20.98
CA ILE A 518 -21.46 11.60 -21.94
C ILE A 518 -20.66 12.83 -22.38
N ARG A 519 -21.33 13.95 -22.68
CA ARG A 519 -20.67 15.19 -23.13
C ARG A 519 -19.69 15.73 -22.10
N ILE A 520 -20.08 15.75 -20.83
CA ILE A 520 -19.22 16.20 -19.72
C ILE A 520 -18.06 15.23 -19.53
N SER A 521 -18.37 13.93 -19.48
CA SER A 521 -17.37 12.88 -19.28
C SER A 521 -16.35 12.85 -20.42
N TYR A 522 -16.77 13.12 -21.65
CA TYR A 522 -15.89 13.24 -22.81
C TYR A 522 -14.91 14.41 -22.68
N LYS A 523 -15.39 15.60 -22.28
CA LYS A 523 -14.53 16.77 -22.05
C LYS A 523 -13.49 16.51 -20.95
N LYS A 524 -13.90 15.83 -19.88
CA LYS A 524 -13.05 15.49 -18.73
C LYS A 524 -12.17 14.25 -18.96
N LYS A 525 -12.37 13.51 -20.07
CA LYS A 525 -11.74 12.22 -20.34
C LYS A 525 -12.05 11.18 -19.24
N ASN A 526 -13.22 11.27 -18.60
CA ASN A 526 -13.69 10.31 -17.60
C ASN A 526 -14.34 9.10 -18.30
N VAL A 527 -13.48 8.14 -18.66
CA VAL A 527 -13.85 6.94 -19.43
C VAL A 527 -14.63 5.90 -18.63
N GLU A 528 -14.43 5.81 -17.32
CA GLU A 528 -15.20 4.91 -16.46
C GLU A 528 -16.66 5.36 -16.39
N ASN A 529 -16.91 6.66 -16.20
CA ASN A 529 -18.27 7.19 -16.21
C ASN A 529 -18.95 6.98 -17.58
N ILE A 530 -18.22 7.10 -18.69
CA ILE A 530 -18.77 6.81 -20.04
C ILE A 530 -19.26 5.36 -20.14
N ALA A 531 -18.53 4.38 -19.59
CA ALA A 531 -18.97 2.99 -19.58
C ALA A 531 -20.25 2.82 -18.76
N SER A 532 -20.30 3.44 -17.57
CA SER A 532 -21.50 3.51 -16.72
C SER A 532 -22.71 4.14 -17.44
N THR A 533 -22.51 5.24 -18.17
CA THR A 533 -23.59 5.88 -18.91
C THR A 533 -24.06 5.00 -20.07
N PHE A 534 -23.16 4.33 -20.81
CA PHE A 534 -23.57 3.41 -21.87
C PHE A 534 -24.41 2.24 -21.34
N TYR A 535 -24.08 1.72 -20.16
CA TYR A 535 -24.91 0.74 -19.48
C TYR A 535 -26.32 1.28 -19.20
N ASN A 536 -26.44 2.49 -18.62
CA ASN A 536 -27.74 3.09 -18.33
C ASN A 536 -28.56 3.37 -19.61
N LYS A 537 -27.89 3.82 -20.69
CA LYS A 537 -28.52 3.98 -22.00
C LYS A 537 -29.00 2.65 -22.59
N ALA A 538 -28.24 1.56 -22.38
CA ALA A 538 -28.67 0.24 -22.78
C ALA A 538 -29.92 -0.21 -22.01
N ILE A 539 -29.96 -0.02 -20.69
CA ILE A 539 -31.16 -0.31 -19.87
C ILE A 539 -32.37 0.48 -20.38
N ASN A 540 -32.20 1.78 -20.64
CA ASN A 540 -33.26 2.63 -21.19
C ASN A 540 -33.79 2.07 -22.54
N ALA A 541 -32.88 1.67 -23.43
CA ALA A 541 -33.24 1.08 -24.72
C ALA A 541 -33.90 -0.30 -24.60
N ILE A 542 -33.46 -1.15 -23.67
CA ILE A 542 -34.08 -2.48 -23.40
C ILE A 542 -35.52 -2.30 -22.93
N ILE A 543 -35.76 -1.40 -21.98
CA ILE A 543 -37.10 -1.15 -21.44
C ILE A 543 -38.01 -0.51 -22.51
N ALA A 544 -37.44 0.33 -23.36
CA ALA A 544 -38.12 0.89 -24.53
C ALA A 544 -38.28 -0.10 -25.70
N LYS A 545 -37.84 -1.36 -25.54
CA LYS A 545 -37.88 -2.43 -26.57
C LYS A 545 -37.07 -2.12 -27.84
N GLU A 546 -36.08 -1.23 -27.76
CA GLU A 546 -35.15 -0.91 -28.85
C GLU A 546 -33.87 -1.75 -28.74
N TYR A 547 -33.99 -3.08 -28.81
CA TYR A 547 -32.89 -4.04 -28.53
C TYR A 547 -31.65 -3.88 -29.40
N ALA A 548 -31.80 -3.46 -30.66
CA ALA A 548 -30.67 -3.20 -31.55
C ALA A 548 -29.80 -2.02 -31.06
N ILE A 549 -30.45 -0.97 -30.55
CA ILE A 549 -29.77 0.20 -29.96
C ILE A 549 -29.13 -0.19 -28.62
N ALA A 550 -29.81 -1.04 -27.83
CA ALA A 550 -29.25 -1.55 -26.60
C ALA A 550 -27.96 -2.37 -26.82
N ASP A 551 -27.91 -3.28 -27.81
CA ASP A 551 -26.70 -4.05 -28.13
C ASP A 551 -25.54 -3.14 -28.62
N GLU A 552 -25.83 -2.05 -29.32
CA GLU A 552 -24.82 -1.06 -29.73
C GLU A 552 -24.20 -0.34 -28.52
N TYR A 553 -25.02 0.04 -27.54
CA TYR A 553 -24.54 0.64 -26.29
C TYR A 553 -23.78 -0.37 -25.42
N LEU A 554 -24.27 -1.61 -25.28
CA LEU A 554 -23.56 -2.68 -24.56
C LEU A 554 -22.21 -2.98 -25.23
N SER A 555 -22.18 -3.07 -26.56
CA SER A 555 -20.93 -3.25 -27.32
C SER A 555 -19.93 -2.12 -27.09
N SER A 556 -20.40 -0.89 -27.00
CA SER A 556 -19.57 0.28 -26.72
C SER A 556 -19.05 0.27 -25.29
N CYS A 557 -19.90 -0.12 -24.33
CA CYS A 557 -19.51 -0.36 -22.94
C CYS A 557 -18.38 -1.38 -22.85
N PHE A 558 -18.52 -2.56 -23.48
CA PHE A 558 -17.48 -3.59 -23.51
C PHE A 558 -16.16 -3.09 -24.13
N LYS A 559 -16.21 -2.31 -25.22
CA LYS A 559 -15.01 -1.70 -25.82
C LYS A 559 -14.30 -0.77 -24.85
N VAL A 560 -15.04 0.14 -24.21
CA VAL A 560 -14.47 1.09 -23.24
C VAL A 560 -13.83 0.34 -22.07
N MET A 561 -14.55 -0.62 -21.49
CA MET A 561 -14.04 -1.47 -20.40
C MET A 561 -12.75 -2.21 -20.80
N SER A 562 -12.70 -2.78 -22.01
CA SER A 562 -11.51 -3.45 -22.55
C SER A 562 -10.32 -2.49 -22.72
N TYR A 563 -10.54 -1.25 -23.17
CA TYR A 563 -9.47 -0.28 -23.35
C TYR A 563 -8.83 0.14 -22.03
N ILE A 564 -9.62 0.29 -20.97
CA ILE A 564 -9.16 0.71 -19.65
C ILE A 564 -8.78 -0.47 -18.73
N GLY A 565 -9.10 -1.71 -19.11
CA GLY A 565 -8.68 -2.91 -18.41
C GLY A 565 -9.53 -3.28 -17.19
N ILE A 566 -10.82 -2.95 -17.19
CA ILE A 566 -11.76 -3.29 -16.10
C ILE A 566 -12.78 -4.35 -16.56
N THR A 567 -13.25 -5.18 -15.63
CA THR A 567 -14.31 -6.19 -15.86
C THR A 567 -15.64 -5.82 -15.21
N THR A 568 -15.64 -4.84 -14.33
CA THR A 568 -16.85 -4.35 -13.65
C THR A 568 -16.93 -2.84 -13.78
N ILE A 569 -18.15 -2.31 -13.85
CA ILE A 569 -18.42 -0.87 -13.80
C ILE A 569 -19.13 -0.55 -12.48
N PHE A 570 -19.40 0.73 -12.23
CA PHE A 570 -19.87 1.11 -10.90
C PHE A 570 -21.17 0.41 -10.47
N GLN A 571 -22.09 0.31 -11.41
CA GLN A 571 -23.47 -0.14 -11.21
C GLN A 571 -23.65 -1.65 -11.37
N CYS A 572 -22.76 -2.36 -12.08
CA CYS A 572 -22.96 -3.77 -12.38
C CYS A 572 -21.67 -4.56 -12.63
N ASN A 573 -21.80 -5.88 -12.47
CA ASN A 573 -20.74 -6.85 -12.76
C ASN A 573 -20.80 -7.30 -14.23
N ALA A 574 -19.75 -7.98 -14.70
CA ALA A 574 -19.67 -8.48 -16.08
C ALA A 574 -20.86 -9.39 -16.44
N SER A 575 -21.26 -10.28 -15.53
CA SER A 575 -22.36 -11.24 -15.73
C SER A 575 -23.67 -10.55 -16.09
N LYS A 576 -24.06 -9.48 -15.38
CA LYS A 576 -25.24 -8.67 -15.72
C LYS A 576 -25.15 -8.05 -17.12
N LEU A 577 -23.99 -7.51 -17.53
CA LEU A 577 -23.81 -6.96 -18.89
C LEU A 577 -23.98 -8.04 -19.97
N TYR A 578 -23.39 -9.22 -19.76
CA TYR A 578 -23.57 -10.35 -20.66
C TYR A 578 -25.02 -10.85 -20.66
N GLY A 579 -25.71 -10.84 -19.52
CA GLY A 579 -27.13 -11.18 -19.38
C GLY A 579 -28.04 -10.27 -20.18
N LEU A 580 -27.87 -8.96 -20.02
CA LEU A 580 -28.59 -7.97 -20.81
C LEU A 580 -28.30 -8.11 -22.31
N ARG A 581 -27.06 -8.43 -22.67
CA ARG A 581 -26.69 -8.66 -24.06
C ARG A 581 -27.26 -9.97 -24.62
N ALA A 582 -27.30 -11.03 -23.83
CA ALA A 582 -27.93 -12.29 -24.21
C ALA A 582 -29.43 -12.08 -24.46
N LEU A 583 -30.09 -11.34 -23.56
CA LEU A 583 -31.49 -10.94 -23.70
C LEU A 583 -31.73 -10.12 -24.98
N CYS A 584 -30.89 -9.12 -25.27
CA CYS A 584 -30.99 -8.34 -26.51
C CYS A 584 -30.81 -9.24 -27.74
N ASN A 585 -29.82 -10.14 -27.73
CA ASN A 585 -29.58 -11.04 -28.85
C ASN A 585 -30.75 -12.03 -29.05
N TYR A 586 -31.40 -12.49 -27.99
CA TYR A 586 -32.61 -13.30 -28.09
C TYR A 586 -33.73 -12.54 -28.82
N TYR A 587 -34.09 -11.34 -28.38
CA TYR A 587 -35.14 -10.53 -29.03
C TYR A 587 -34.77 -9.99 -30.43
N LEU A 588 -33.51 -10.13 -30.84
CA LEU A 588 -33.03 -9.81 -32.18
C LEU A 588 -32.92 -11.06 -33.08
N ASP A 589 -33.46 -12.21 -32.64
CA ASP A 589 -33.39 -13.50 -33.33
C ASP A 589 -31.94 -13.96 -33.61
N MET A 590 -30.99 -13.57 -32.74
CA MET A 590 -29.57 -13.95 -32.83
C MET A 590 -29.23 -15.05 -31.80
N GLU A 591 -29.89 -16.20 -31.92
CA GLU A 591 -29.85 -17.28 -30.93
C GLU A 591 -28.43 -17.78 -30.60
N TYR A 592 -27.58 -18.01 -31.61
CA TYR A 592 -26.18 -18.40 -31.39
C TYR A 592 -25.42 -17.39 -30.52
N LYS A 593 -25.62 -16.09 -30.75
CA LYS A 593 -24.99 -15.05 -29.93
C LYS A 593 -25.58 -15.03 -28.52
N SER A 594 -26.88 -15.29 -28.37
CA SER A 594 -27.50 -15.44 -27.06
C SER A 594 -26.84 -16.57 -26.27
N TYR A 595 -26.71 -17.78 -26.85
CA TYR A 595 -26.00 -18.91 -26.24
C TYR A 595 -24.55 -18.59 -25.89
N VAL A 596 -23.81 -17.92 -26.77
CA VAL A 596 -22.41 -17.52 -26.49
C VAL A 596 -22.33 -16.63 -25.26
N ASN A 597 -23.23 -15.65 -25.12
CA ASN A 597 -23.27 -14.79 -23.94
C ASN A 597 -23.76 -15.57 -22.70
N LEU A 598 -24.75 -16.44 -22.84
CA LEU A 598 -25.27 -17.27 -21.74
C LEU A 598 -24.18 -18.16 -21.15
N ASN A 599 -23.38 -18.82 -21.98
CA ASN A 599 -22.25 -19.64 -21.54
C ASN A 599 -21.18 -18.81 -20.80
N VAL A 600 -21.02 -17.52 -21.14
CA VAL A 600 -20.13 -16.61 -20.39
C VAL A 600 -20.72 -16.33 -19.01
N ILE A 601 -22.02 -16.02 -18.92
CA ILE A 601 -22.70 -15.78 -17.65
C ILE A 601 -22.63 -17.01 -16.75
N GLU A 602 -22.88 -18.20 -17.29
CA GLU A 602 -22.79 -19.46 -16.54
C GLU A 602 -21.42 -19.64 -15.90
N ARG A 603 -20.33 -19.42 -16.66
CA ARG A 603 -18.96 -19.47 -16.12
C ARG A 603 -18.72 -18.45 -15.01
N LEU A 604 -19.26 -17.25 -15.16
CA LEU A 604 -19.14 -16.18 -14.16
C LEU A 604 -19.91 -16.51 -12.87
N LEU A 605 -21.08 -17.14 -13.00
CA LEU A 605 -21.97 -17.48 -11.90
C LEU A 605 -21.71 -18.86 -11.28
N LEU A 606 -20.70 -19.64 -11.72
CA LEU A 606 -20.36 -20.97 -11.17
C LEU A 606 -20.32 -21.06 -9.64
N HIS A 607 -19.96 -19.96 -8.97
CA HIS A 607 -19.83 -19.85 -7.52
C HIS A 607 -21.18 -19.83 -6.77
N ILE A 608 -22.29 -19.54 -7.46
CA ILE A 608 -23.62 -19.32 -6.87
C ILE A 608 -24.75 -19.96 -7.67
N VAL A 609 -24.57 -20.31 -8.94
CA VAL A 609 -25.66 -20.74 -9.84
C VAL A 609 -26.44 -21.95 -9.32
N ASN A 610 -25.79 -22.78 -8.50
CA ASN A 610 -26.39 -23.98 -7.88
C ASN A 610 -26.54 -23.86 -6.36
N THR A 611 -26.35 -22.66 -5.78
CA THR A 611 -26.49 -22.47 -4.33
C THR A 611 -27.95 -22.26 -3.93
N THR A 612 -28.32 -22.75 -2.76
CA THR A 612 -29.62 -22.46 -2.12
C THR A 612 -29.50 -21.40 -1.03
N ASP A 613 -28.29 -20.93 -0.73
CA ASP A 613 -28.06 -19.88 0.26
C ASP A 613 -28.53 -18.52 -0.26
N GLU A 614 -29.63 -18.03 0.31
CA GLU A 614 -30.22 -16.74 -0.04
C GLU A 614 -29.28 -15.56 0.23
N GLN A 615 -28.49 -15.60 1.32
CA GLN A 615 -27.54 -14.52 1.64
C GLN A 615 -26.40 -14.47 0.63
N ALA A 616 -25.94 -15.63 0.15
CA ALA A 616 -24.93 -15.70 -0.91
C ALA A 616 -25.46 -15.16 -2.25
N CYS A 617 -26.76 -15.35 -2.53
CA CYS A 617 -27.41 -14.92 -3.78
C CYS A 617 -27.79 -13.44 -3.82
N ALA A 618 -28.01 -12.78 -2.68
CA ALA A 618 -28.63 -11.45 -2.61
C ALA A 618 -27.98 -10.38 -3.52
N MET A 619 -26.66 -10.44 -3.72
CA MET A 619 -25.93 -9.51 -4.60
C MET A 619 -26.07 -9.80 -6.10
N TRP A 620 -26.47 -11.03 -6.43
CA TRP A 620 -26.44 -11.60 -7.77
C TRP A 620 -27.85 -11.94 -8.26
N ASP A 621 -28.89 -11.55 -7.53
CA ASP A 621 -30.27 -11.83 -7.91
C ASP A 621 -30.61 -11.26 -9.29
N ASP A 622 -30.08 -10.10 -9.67
CA ASP A 622 -30.21 -9.57 -11.04
C ASP A 622 -29.56 -10.47 -12.09
N ASP A 623 -28.33 -10.92 -11.80
CA ASP A 623 -27.52 -11.75 -12.69
C ASP A 623 -28.12 -13.15 -12.85
N LEU A 624 -28.58 -13.74 -11.74
CA LEU A 624 -29.25 -15.05 -11.68
C LEU A 624 -30.63 -14.98 -12.35
N PHE A 625 -31.40 -13.90 -12.11
CA PHE A 625 -32.63 -13.65 -12.86
C PHE A 625 -32.34 -13.64 -14.36
N LEU A 626 -31.39 -12.81 -14.83
CA LEU A 626 -31.07 -12.73 -16.26
C LEU A 626 -30.58 -14.06 -16.83
N TYR A 627 -29.77 -14.81 -16.09
CA TYR A 627 -29.29 -16.13 -16.49
C TYR A 627 -30.44 -17.12 -16.69
N HIS A 628 -31.24 -17.35 -15.64
CA HIS A 628 -32.35 -18.30 -15.68
C HIS A 628 -33.46 -17.83 -16.65
N PHE A 629 -33.73 -16.53 -16.70
CA PHE A 629 -34.71 -15.95 -17.62
C PHE A 629 -34.32 -16.15 -19.08
N VAL A 630 -33.09 -15.80 -19.49
CA VAL A 630 -32.64 -16.02 -20.87
C VAL A 630 -32.56 -17.50 -21.20
N LYS A 631 -32.13 -18.35 -20.26
CA LYS A 631 -32.12 -19.81 -20.44
C LYS A 631 -33.54 -20.37 -20.65
N ALA A 632 -34.52 -19.89 -19.87
CA ALA A 632 -35.93 -20.23 -20.04
C ALA A 632 -36.47 -19.80 -21.41
N LEU A 633 -36.10 -18.60 -21.88
CA LEU A 633 -36.47 -18.10 -23.20
C LEU A 633 -35.92 -18.97 -24.33
N LEU A 634 -34.67 -19.42 -24.23
CA LEU A 634 -34.06 -20.32 -25.21
C LEU A 634 -34.72 -21.70 -25.19
N HIS A 635 -35.02 -22.28 -24.03
CA HIS A 635 -35.79 -23.52 -23.95
C HIS A 635 -37.20 -23.36 -24.53
N LYS A 636 -37.87 -22.24 -24.24
CA LYS A 636 -39.18 -21.91 -24.81
C LYS A 636 -39.11 -21.85 -26.35
N ASN A 637 -38.06 -21.26 -26.91
CA ASN A 637 -37.88 -21.14 -28.36
C ASN A 637 -37.52 -22.48 -29.03
N ASN A 638 -36.82 -23.37 -28.33
CA ASN A 638 -36.50 -24.73 -28.79
C ASN A 638 -37.61 -25.76 -28.50
N ASP A 639 -38.78 -25.30 -28.04
CA ASP A 639 -39.94 -26.13 -27.68
C ASP A 639 -39.73 -27.10 -26.51
N ASP A 640 -38.69 -26.90 -25.70
CA ASP A 640 -38.45 -27.60 -24.43
C ASP A 640 -39.28 -26.98 -23.29
N LEU A 641 -40.61 -27.06 -23.38
CA LEU A 641 -41.53 -26.28 -22.53
C LEU A 641 -41.44 -26.61 -21.02
N ASP A 642 -41.18 -27.86 -20.66
CA ASP A 642 -41.02 -28.28 -19.26
C ASP A 642 -39.77 -27.66 -18.62
N LEU A 643 -38.65 -27.65 -19.36
CA LEU A 643 -37.41 -27.02 -18.92
C LEU A 643 -37.58 -25.50 -18.84
N ALA A 644 -38.30 -24.90 -19.80
CA ALA A 644 -38.62 -23.48 -19.75
C ALA A 644 -39.44 -23.13 -18.49
N GLU A 645 -40.45 -23.94 -18.12
CA GLU A 645 -41.25 -23.72 -16.90
C GLU A 645 -40.39 -23.79 -15.63
N ILE A 646 -39.48 -24.76 -15.54
CA ILE A 646 -38.55 -24.89 -14.40
C ILE A 646 -37.65 -23.66 -14.28
N GLU A 647 -37.02 -23.25 -15.37
CA GLU A 647 -36.09 -22.12 -15.39
C GLU A 647 -36.81 -20.79 -15.10
N PHE A 648 -38.03 -20.58 -15.59
CA PHE A 648 -38.83 -19.40 -15.21
C PHE A 648 -39.17 -19.38 -13.72
N LYS A 649 -39.52 -20.53 -13.11
CA LYS A 649 -39.78 -20.60 -11.66
C LYS A 649 -38.56 -20.20 -10.85
N ILE A 650 -37.36 -20.61 -11.27
CA ILE A 650 -36.11 -20.20 -10.63
C ILE A 650 -35.88 -18.69 -10.83
N ALA A 651 -36.05 -18.18 -12.06
CA ALA A 651 -35.92 -16.76 -12.35
C ALA A 651 -36.85 -15.89 -11.47
N LYS A 652 -38.09 -16.34 -11.23
CA LYS A 652 -39.06 -15.64 -10.37
C LYS A 652 -38.53 -15.41 -8.96
N VAL A 653 -37.92 -16.41 -8.35
CA VAL A 653 -37.38 -16.33 -6.97
C VAL A 653 -36.33 -15.21 -6.89
N HIS A 654 -35.40 -15.19 -7.84
CA HIS A 654 -34.36 -14.15 -7.88
C HIS A 654 -34.94 -12.76 -8.16
N MET A 655 -35.92 -12.67 -9.07
CA MET A 655 -36.61 -11.42 -9.38
C MET A 655 -37.30 -10.79 -8.17
N GLU A 656 -38.02 -11.59 -7.37
CA GLU A 656 -38.75 -11.11 -6.18
C GLU A 656 -37.82 -10.62 -5.07
N ARG A 657 -36.59 -11.15 -5.00
CA ARG A 657 -35.56 -10.67 -4.06
C ARG A 657 -34.84 -9.40 -4.54
N SER A 658 -34.85 -9.10 -5.84
CA SER A 658 -34.26 -7.88 -6.39
C SER A 658 -35.27 -6.73 -6.51
N SER A 659 -35.54 -6.07 -5.38
CA SER A 659 -36.46 -4.91 -5.32
C SER A 659 -36.08 -3.79 -6.31
N SER A 660 -34.78 -3.49 -6.46
CA SER A 660 -34.29 -2.38 -7.27
C SER A 660 -34.36 -2.61 -8.78
N PHE A 661 -34.41 -3.87 -9.25
CA PHE A 661 -34.51 -4.21 -10.67
C PHE A 661 -35.92 -4.64 -11.08
N MET A 662 -36.81 -4.88 -10.10
CA MET A 662 -38.18 -5.36 -10.31
C MET A 662 -39.01 -4.48 -11.26
N PHE A 663 -38.76 -3.17 -11.28
CA PHE A 663 -39.42 -2.23 -12.19
C PHE A 663 -39.22 -2.58 -13.69
N CYS A 664 -38.13 -3.28 -14.00
CA CYS A 664 -37.75 -3.72 -15.34
C CYS A 664 -38.06 -5.22 -15.53
N SER A 665 -37.64 -6.06 -14.58
CA SER A 665 -37.70 -7.52 -14.73
C SER A 665 -39.11 -8.10 -14.63
N TYR A 666 -39.98 -7.59 -13.75
CA TYR A 666 -41.29 -8.21 -13.53
C TYR A 666 -42.25 -8.11 -14.72
N PRO A 667 -42.41 -6.95 -15.39
CA PRO A 667 -43.24 -6.87 -16.59
C PRO A 667 -42.72 -7.77 -17.71
N MET A 668 -41.39 -7.87 -17.91
CA MET A 668 -40.79 -8.75 -18.91
C MET A 668 -41.06 -10.22 -18.59
N TYR A 669 -40.83 -10.62 -17.33
CA TYR A 669 -41.13 -11.95 -16.84
C TYR A 669 -42.59 -12.33 -17.05
N ALA A 670 -43.52 -11.46 -16.64
CA ALA A 670 -44.94 -11.72 -16.71
C ALA A 670 -45.43 -11.93 -18.16
N MET A 671 -44.93 -11.13 -19.12
CA MET A 671 -45.26 -11.29 -20.53
C MET A 671 -44.80 -12.64 -21.09
N GLU A 672 -43.56 -13.04 -20.81
CA GLU A 672 -42.96 -14.25 -21.39
C GLU A 672 -43.51 -15.54 -20.77
N VAL A 673 -43.83 -15.51 -19.47
CA VAL A 673 -44.45 -16.63 -18.74
C VAL A 673 -45.91 -16.82 -19.16
N PHE A 674 -46.65 -15.73 -19.36
CA PHE A 674 -48.00 -15.81 -19.93
C PHE A 674 -47.98 -16.54 -21.27
N GLU A 675 -47.04 -16.21 -22.15
CA GLU A 675 -46.90 -16.91 -23.44
C GLU A 675 -46.56 -18.39 -23.27
N LEU A 676 -45.64 -18.74 -22.38
CA LEU A 676 -45.34 -20.15 -22.08
C LEU A 676 -46.60 -20.87 -21.61
N TYR A 677 -47.33 -20.30 -20.65
CA TYR A 677 -48.53 -20.88 -20.07
C TYR A 677 -49.67 -21.04 -21.08
N CYS A 678 -49.79 -20.14 -22.05
CA CYS A 678 -50.66 -20.36 -23.21
C CYS A 678 -50.24 -21.58 -24.04
N ARG A 679 -48.93 -21.80 -24.24
CA ARG A 679 -48.42 -22.96 -25.00
C ARG A 679 -48.61 -24.29 -24.28
N ILE A 680 -48.47 -24.33 -22.95
CA ILE A 680 -48.69 -25.55 -22.13
C ILE A 680 -50.13 -25.70 -21.61
N GLN A 681 -51.08 -24.93 -22.15
CA GLN A 681 -52.52 -24.98 -21.82
C GLN A 681 -52.87 -24.65 -20.34
N LYS A 682 -52.04 -23.85 -19.66
CA LYS A 682 -52.28 -23.32 -18.30
C LYS A 682 -52.70 -21.85 -18.31
N VAL A 683 -53.68 -21.49 -19.14
CA VAL A 683 -54.04 -20.08 -19.41
C VAL A 683 -54.47 -19.33 -18.15
N ASP A 684 -55.23 -19.96 -17.25
CA ASP A 684 -55.70 -19.31 -16.01
C ASP A 684 -54.54 -18.93 -15.07
N GLU A 685 -53.52 -19.78 -14.97
CA GLU A 685 -52.29 -19.46 -14.24
C GLU A 685 -51.56 -18.28 -14.90
N GLY A 686 -51.59 -18.20 -16.24
CA GLY A 686 -50.96 -17.13 -17.01
C GLY A 686 -51.64 -15.79 -16.77
N ASN A 687 -52.98 -15.77 -16.81
CA ASN A 687 -53.78 -14.59 -16.53
C ASN A 687 -53.48 -14.05 -15.13
N LYS A 688 -53.40 -14.93 -14.13
CA LYS A 688 -53.06 -14.55 -12.75
C LYS A 688 -51.69 -13.87 -12.65
N VAL A 689 -50.67 -14.37 -13.37
CA VAL A 689 -49.34 -13.75 -13.40
C VAL A 689 -49.40 -12.32 -13.97
N LEU A 690 -50.17 -12.09 -15.04
CA LEU A 690 -50.36 -10.75 -15.61
C LEU A 690 -51.11 -9.83 -14.64
N GLU A 691 -52.19 -10.29 -14.02
CA GLU A 691 -52.98 -9.51 -13.06
C GLU A 691 -52.16 -9.08 -11.84
N ASP A 692 -51.33 -9.97 -11.29
CA ASP A 692 -50.45 -9.65 -10.17
C ASP A 692 -49.40 -8.60 -10.57
N CYS A 693 -48.87 -8.69 -11.80
CA CYS A 693 -47.94 -7.70 -12.33
C CYS A 693 -48.61 -6.34 -12.63
N ILE A 694 -49.87 -6.34 -13.07
CA ILE A 694 -50.67 -5.11 -13.25
C ILE A 694 -50.86 -4.40 -11.91
N LYS A 695 -51.25 -5.12 -10.85
CA LYS A 695 -51.36 -4.55 -9.48
C LYS A 695 -50.02 -3.98 -9.00
N PHE A 696 -48.92 -4.67 -9.28
CA PHE A 696 -47.58 -4.16 -8.99
C PHE A 696 -47.29 -2.85 -9.75
N CYS A 697 -47.64 -2.77 -11.03
CA CYS A 697 -47.47 -1.55 -11.83
C CYS A 697 -48.31 -0.39 -11.29
N GLU A 698 -49.57 -0.65 -10.91
CA GLU A 698 -50.46 0.35 -10.30
C GLU A 698 -49.89 0.91 -8.99
N LYS A 699 -49.46 0.02 -8.09
CA LYS A 699 -48.87 0.41 -6.79
C LYS A 699 -47.65 1.31 -6.94
N ASN A 700 -46.86 1.12 -7.98
CA ASN A 700 -45.63 1.87 -8.23
C ASN A 700 -45.82 3.03 -9.23
N GLY A 701 -47.03 3.24 -9.76
CA GLY A 701 -47.33 4.32 -10.70
C GLY A 701 -46.77 4.13 -12.11
N TYR A 702 -46.55 2.89 -12.55
CA TYR A 702 -46.16 2.57 -13.93
C TYR A 702 -47.39 2.54 -14.82
N THR A 703 -47.40 3.37 -15.86
CA THR A 703 -48.52 3.59 -16.77
C THR A 703 -48.36 2.84 -18.09
N ILE A 704 -47.22 2.98 -18.76
CA ILE A 704 -46.94 2.37 -20.07
C ILE A 704 -46.88 0.85 -19.92
N LYS A 705 -46.13 0.34 -18.93
CA LYS A 705 -46.02 -1.11 -18.68
C LYS A 705 -47.37 -1.72 -18.30
N LYS A 706 -48.14 -1.02 -17.47
CA LYS A 706 -49.49 -1.45 -17.09
C LYS A 706 -50.38 -1.60 -18.33
N GLU A 707 -50.44 -0.58 -19.18
CA GLU A 707 -51.23 -0.60 -20.40
C GLU A 707 -50.80 -1.74 -21.34
N GLN A 708 -49.49 -2.02 -21.45
CA GLN A 708 -48.99 -3.14 -22.24
C GLN A 708 -49.45 -4.50 -21.70
N LEU A 709 -49.43 -4.68 -20.38
CA LEU A 709 -49.88 -5.91 -19.71
C LEU A 709 -51.40 -6.09 -19.85
N GLU A 710 -52.18 -5.02 -19.66
CA GLU A 710 -53.65 -5.04 -19.86
C GLU A 710 -54.03 -5.37 -21.30
N ASN A 711 -53.33 -4.78 -22.28
CA ASN A 711 -53.56 -5.10 -23.69
C ASN A 711 -53.24 -6.56 -23.99
N LYS A 712 -52.15 -7.12 -23.43
CA LYS A 712 -51.80 -8.53 -23.58
C LYS A 712 -52.87 -9.44 -22.98
N LEU A 713 -53.35 -9.13 -21.77
CA LEU A 713 -54.42 -9.86 -21.08
C LEU A 713 -55.73 -9.85 -21.88
N LEU A 714 -56.06 -8.73 -22.51
CA LEU A 714 -57.25 -8.57 -23.36
C LEU A 714 -57.10 -9.08 -24.79
N GLY A 715 -55.94 -9.65 -25.16
CA GLY A 715 -55.64 -10.06 -26.54
C GLY A 715 -55.59 -8.91 -27.56
N LYS A 716 -55.42 -7.67 -27.10
CA LYS A 716 -55.29 -6.48 -27.94
C LYS A 716 -53.87 -6.34 -28.43
N LYS A 717 -53.70 -5.91 -29.69
CA LYS A 717 -52.38 -5.51 -30.19
C LYS A 717 -51.95 -4.20 -29.50
N SER A 718 -50.81 -4.24 -28.82
CA SER A 718 -50.14 -3.04 -28.31
C SER A 718 -49.52 -2.25 -29.47
N MET A 719 -49.51 -0.93 -29.37
CA MET A 719 -48.84 -0.05 -30.33
C MET A 719 -47.35 0.01 -29.99
N ASP A 720 -46.48 -0.52 -30.86
CA ASP A 720 -45.02 -0.40 -30.68
C ASP A 720 -44.58 1.04 -30.95
N THR A 721 -44.37 1.78 -29.86
CA THR A 721 -43.83 3.14 -29.93
C THR A 721 -42.32 3.09 -30.17
N ARG A 722 -41.84 3.71 -31.25
CA ARG A 722 -40.41 3.90 -31.49
C ARG A 722 -39.93 5.21 -30.88
N TYR A 723 -39.04 5.14 -29.91
CA TYR A 723 -38.52 6.28 -29.15
C TYR A 723 -37.27 6.91 -29.77
N ARG A 724 -36.59 6.20 -30.68
CA ARG A 724 -35.39 6.64 -31.41
C ARG A 724 -34.26 7.06 -30.47
N LEU A 725 -33.88 6.17 -29.55
CA LEU A 725 -32.91 6.47 -28.48
C LEU A 725 -31.44 6.41 -28.94
N GLY A 726 -31.18 6.03 -30.19
CA GLY A 726 -29.83 5.81 -30.74
C GLY A 726 -29.01 7.09 -30.91
N MET A 727 -27.70 6.97 -30.69
CA MET A 727 -26.70 8.01 -30.92
C MET A 727 -26.14 7.92 -32.34
N LYS A 728 -25.60 9.01 -32.89
CA LYS A 728 -24.96 8.97 -34.22
C LYS A 728 -23.68 8.11 -34.16
N LYS A 729 -23.50 7.23 -35.14
CA LYS A 729 -22.33 6.34 -35.23
C LYS A 729 -20.98 7.07 -35.14
N ASN A 730 -20.87 8.25 -35.75
CA ASN A 730 -19.64 9.05 -35.70
C ASN A 730 -19.32 9.54 -34.28
N GLU A 731 -20.33 9.92 -33.49
CA GLU A 731 -20.16 10.35 -32.10
C GLU A 731 -19.70 9.17 -31.22
N LEU A 732 -20.32 7.99 -31.40
CA LEU A 732 -19.94 6.76 -30.73
C LEU A 732 -18.47 6.38 -31.04
N GLN A 733 -18.06 6.53 -32.30
CA GLN A 733 -16.69 6.27 -32.73
C GLN A 733 -15.70 7.28 -32.10
N MET A 734 -16.02 8.57 -32.07
CA MET A 734 -15.21 9.59 -31.41
C MET A 734 -15.02 9.31 -29.91
N ILE A 735 -16.09 8.88 -29.23
CA ILE A 735 -16.05 8.53 -27.80
C ILE A 735 -15.14 7.32 -27.57
N THR A 736 -15.31 6.26 -28.36
CA THR A 736 -14.50 5.03 -28.22
C THR A 736 -13.02 5.26 -28.59
N ASP A 737 -12.73 6.12 -29.56
CA ASP A 737 -11.36 6.53 -29.90
C ASP A 737 -10.69 7.35 -28.79
N MET A 738 -11.44 8.26 -28.17
CA MET A 738 -10.98 8.98 -26.98
C MET A 738 -10.70 7.99 -25.84
N ALA A 739 -11.62 7.06 -25.58
CA ALA A 739 -11.46 6.05 -24.54
C ALA A 739 -10.23 5.17 -24.76
N ARG A 740 -9.95 4.77 -26.01
CA ARG A 740 -8.72 4.06 -26.39
C ARG A 740 -7.45 4.86 -26.08
N LYS A 741 -7.42 6.16 -26.39
CA LYS A 741 -6.27 7.04 -26.08
C LYS A 741 -6.04 7.17 -24.57
N VAL A 742 -7.11 7.33 -23.78
CA VAL A 742 -7.02 7.38 -22.32
C VAL A 742 -6.59 6.03 -21.75
N GLY A 743 -7.14 4.92 -22.24
CA GLY A 743 -6.75 3.57 -21.85
C GLY A 743 -5.26 3.28 -22.09
N ASN A 744 -4.69 3.76 -23.20
CA ASN A 744 -3.26 3.67 -23.44
C ASN A 744 -2.45 4.45 -22.39
N LYS A 745 -2.89 5.66 -22.01
CA LYS A 745 -2.25 6.46 -20.97
C LYS A 745 -2.30 5.78 -19.60
N ILE A 746 -3.44 5.17 -19.24
CA ILE A 746 -3.59 4.38 -18.00
C ILE A 746 -2.60 3.21 -18.01
N LYS A 747 -2.47 2.51 -19.14
CA LYS A 747 -1.50 1.42 -19.29
C LYS A 747 -0.05 1.90 -19.13
N ASP A 748 0.29 3.06 -19.66
CA ASP A 748 1.62 3.66 -19.50
C ASP A 748 1.91 4.07 -18.04
N GLU A 749 0.92 4.62 -17.34
CA GLU A 749 1.02 4.91 -15.90
C GLU A 749 1.17 3.63 -15.05
N SER A 750 0.42 2.57 -15.38
CA SER A 750 0.58 1.25 -14.76
C SER A 750 1.99 0.70 -14.98
N ARG A 751 2.50 0.76 -16.21
CA ARG A 751 3.88 0.35 -16.54
C ARG A 751 4.91 1.10 -15.70
N GLN A 752 4.70 2.39 -15.47
CA GLN A 752 5.61 3.18 -14.66
C GLN A 752 5.59 2.75 -13.19
N LYS A 753 4.41 2.45 -12.61
CA LYS A 753 4.29 1.85 -11.28
C LYS A 753 4.98 0.48 -11.20
N GLU A 754 4.84 -0.33 -12.25
CA GLU A 754 5.46 -1.65 -12.36
C GLU A 754 7.00 -1.59 -12.45
N ILE A 755 7.55 -0.61 -13.17
CA ILE A 755 8.99 -0.34 -13.20
C ILE A 755 9.50 0.05 -11.82
N THR A 756 8.78 0.94 -11.13
CA THR A 756 9.09 1.33 -9.75
C THR A 756 9.05 0.12 -8.82
N PHE A 757 8.03 -0.74 -8.95
CA PHE A 757 7.96 -2.01 -8.22
C PHE A 757 9.17 -2.88 -8.48
N LEU A 758 9.59 -3.08 -9.74
CA LEU A 758 10.76 -3.90 -10.05
C LEU A 758 12.06 -3.34 -9.46
N SER A 759 12.23 -2.01 -9.47
CA SER A 759 13.38 -1.36 -8.81
C SER A 759 13.36 -1.63 -7.31
N ASN A 760 12.21 -1.41 -6.67
CA ASN A 760 11.99 -1.64 -5.25
C ASN A 760 12.18 -3.12 -4.87
N TRP A 761 11.70 -4.03 -5.71
CA TRP A 761 11.85 -5.47 -5.59
C TRP A 761 13.32 -5.90 -5.62
N GLN A 762 14.10 -5.38 -6.55
CA GLN A 762 15.54 -5.67 -6.62
C GLN A 762 16.27 -5.20 -5.36
N ASP A 763 15.95 -4.01 -4.87
CA ASP A 763 16.54 -3.48 -3.64
C ASP A 763 16.09 -4.30 -2.40
N PHE A 764 14.83 -4.77 -2.36
CA PHE A 764 14.34 -5.69 -1.33
C PHE A 764 15.10 -7.03 -1.33
N LEU A 765 15.35 -7.61 -2.51
CA LEU A 765 16.05 -8.90 -2.65
C LEU A 765 17.55 -8.85 -2.33
N ARG A 766 18.17 -7.66 -2.36
CA ARG A 766 19.62 -7.48 -2.10
C ARG A 766 20.01 -7.60 -0.63
N LYS A 767 19.08 -7.45 0.32
CA LYS A 767 19.40 -7.45 1.75
C LYS A 767 19.92 -8.82 2.21
N ASP A 768 21.06 -8.83 2.89
CA ASP A 768 21.61 -10.04 3.52
C ASP A 768 20.71 -10.46 4.69
N ARG A 769 19.96 -11.55 4.52
CA ARG A 769 19.04 -12.06 5.55
C ARG A 769 19.49 -13.44 6.04
N THR A 770 19.31 -13.67 7.33
CA THR A 770 19.78 -14.86 8.04
C THR A 770 18.96 -16.12 7.69
N THR A 771 17.65 -15.97 7.40
CA THR A 771 16.74 -17.11 7.16
C THR A 771 16.10 -17.07 5.76
N THR A 772 16.35 -18.11 4.94
CA THR A 772 15.89 -18.19 3.55
C THR A 772 14.36 -18.37 3.47
N ALA A 773 13.78 -19.18 4.36
CA ALA A 773 12.34 -19.41 4.42
C ALA A 773 11.55 -18.14 4.78
N LEU A 774 12.03 -17.39 5.78
CA LEU A 774 11.40 -16.12 6.19
C LEU A 774 11.47 -15.09 5.06
N PHE A 775 12.65 -14.96 4.42
CA PHE A 775 12.83 -14.09 3.26
C PHE A 775 11.90 -14.45 2.09
N GLY A 776 11.79 -15.73 1.76
CA GLY A 776 10.88 -16.21 0.72
C GLY A 776 9.42 -15.89 1.02
N LYS A 777 8.97 -16.11 2.26
CA LYS A 777 7.63 -15.77 2.73
C LYS A 777 7.32 -14.28 2.60
N GLU A 778 8.23 -13.40 3.04
CA GLU A 778 8.03 -11.96 2.92
C GLU A 778 7.99 -11.48 1.46
N ALA A 779 8.87 -12.02 0.62
CA ALA A 779 8.91 -11.70 -0.80
C ALA A 779 7.61 -12.12 -1.52
N LEU A 780 7.12 -13.32 -1.23
CA LEU A 780 5.88 -13.84 -1.80
C LEU A 780 4.66 -13.07 -1.29
N SER A 781 4.62 -12.68 -0.02
CA SER A 781 3.59 -11.77 0.51
C SER A 781 3.61 -10.41 -0.21
N MET A 782 4.79 -9.83 -0.45
CA MET A 782 4.89 -8.58 -1.22
C MET A 782 4.37 -8.74 -2.66
N LEU A 783 4.72 -9.85 -3.34
CA LEU A 783 4.18 -10.16 -4.66
C LEU A 783 2.66 -10.35 -4.63
N LYS A 784 2.14 -11.09 -3.65
CA LYS A 784 0.72 -11.32 -3.44
C LYS A 784 -0.03 -10.00 -3.36
N ASP A 785 0.38 -9.16 -2.42
CA ASP A 785 -0.32 -7.92 -2.09
C ASP A 785 -0.21 -6.89 -3.23
N THR A 786 0.97 -6.77 -3.87
CA THR A 786 1.19 -5.82 -4.98
C THR A 786 0.33 -6.13 -6.19
N PHE A 787 0.21 -7.41 -6.56
CA PHE A 787 -0.61 -7.85 -7.69
C PHE A 787 -2.00 -8.31 -7.29
N SER A 788 -2.39 -8.04 -6.03
CA SER A 788 -3.72 -8.31 -5.45
C SER A 788 -4.19 -9.77 -5.54
N PHE A 789 -3.25 -10.72 -5.57
CA PHE A 789 -3.57 -12.15 -5.52
C PHE A 789 -4.26 -12.50 -4.20
N ASP A 790 -5.24 -13.40 -4.24
CA ASP A 790 -5.92 -13.89 -3.04
C ASP A 790 -5.16 -15.07 -2.41
N GLY A 791 -4.43 -15.85 -3.22
CA GLY A 791 -3.53 -16.90 -2.76
C GLY A 791 -2.32 -17.11 -3.68
N ILE A 792 -1.21 -17.55 -3.08
CA ILE A 792 0.06 -17.91 -3.69
C ILE A 792 0.60 -19.23 -3.11
N LEU A 793 1.00 -20.12 -4.01
CA LEU A 793 1.69 -21.38 -3.74
C LEU A 793 3.03 -21.40 -4.47
N TYR A 794 4.10 -21.72 -3.76
CA TYR A 794 5.43 -21.91 -4.32
C TYR A 794 5.91 -23.33 -4.05
N ILE A 795 6.08 -24.09 -5.14
CA ILE A 795 6.61 -25.45 -5.12
C ILE A 795 8.02 -25.41 -5.72
N ASP A 796 8.96 -25.99 -5.00
CA ASP A 796 10.34 -26.18 -5.43
C ASP A 796 10.60 -27.66 -5.70
N VAL A 797 11.42 -27.97 -6.70
CA VAL A 797 11.74 -29.34 -7.09
C VAL A 797 13.18 -29.64 -6.69
N VAL A 798 13.34 -30.28 -5.53
CA VAL A 798 14.65 -30.69 -5.02
C VAL A 798 14.83 -32.19 -5.23
N ASN A 799 15.92 -32.60 -5.88
CA ASN A 799 16.20 -34.01 -6.18
C ASN A 799 15.03 -34.72 -6.90
N LYS A 800 14.41 -34.05 -7.88
CA LYS A 800 13.24 -34.52 -8.65
C LYS A 800 11.96 -34.72 -7.83
N LYS A 801 11.93 -34.33 -6.55
CA LYS A 801 10.76 -34.39 -5.68
C LYS A 801 10.20 -32.98 -5.44
N PRO A 802 8.91 -32.74 -5.72
CA PRO A 802 8.30 -31.45 -5.43
C PRO A 802 8.06 -31.28 -3.93
N GLN A 803 8.38 -30.10 -3.42
CA GLN A 803 8.16 -29.70 -2.03
C GLN A 803 7.56 -28.30 -1.99
N ILE A 804 6.61 -28.07 -1.09
CA ILE A 804 6.04 -26.74 -0.88
C ILE A 804 7.04 -25.91 -0.06
N LEU A 805 7.57 -24.84 -0.64
CA LEU A 805 8.39 -23.87 0.08
C LEU A 805 7.53 -22.78 0.73
N TYR A 806 6.39 -22.45 0.13
CA TYR A 806 5.44 -21.50 0.69
C TYR A 806 4.01 -21.79 0.20
N SER A 807 3.05 -21.64 1.09
CA SER A 807 1.62 -21.73 0.81
C SER A 807 0.90 -20.82 1.79
N ASP A 808 0.02 -19.97 1.28
CA ASP A 808 -0.96 -19.20 2.05
C ASP A 808 -2.40 -19.68 1.80
N LEU A 809 -2.54 -20.85 1.18
CA LEU A 809 -3.82 -21.50 0.94
C LEU A 809 -4.46 -21.90 2.27
N ASP A 810 -5.77 -21.66 2.39
CA ASP A 810 -6.55 -22.11 3.55
C ASP A 810 -6.57 -23.65 3.67
N LYS A 811 -6.43 -24.34 2.53
CA LYS A 811 -6.39 -25.81 2.45
C LYS A 811 -4.94 -26.32 2.38
N LYS A 812 -4.65 -27.38 3.15
CA LYS A 812 -3.44 -28.19 2.96
C LYS A 812 -3.60 -29.11 1.75
N LEU A 813 -2.64 -29.05 0.82
CA LEU A 813 -2.62 -29.89 -0.37
C LEU A 813 -2.14 -31.31 -0.06
N SER A 814 -2.75 -32.31 -0.69
CA SER A 814 -2.32 -33.70 -0.63
C SER A 814 -1.05 -33.91 -1.48
N LYS A 815 -0.33 -35.02 -1.23
CA LYS A 815 0.86 -35.36 -2.02
C LYS A 815 0.52 -35.61 -3.49
N GLU A 816 -0.62 -36.24 -3.75
CA GLU A 816 -1.12 -36.48 -5.11
C GLU A 816 -1.41 -35.18 -5.86
N GLU A 817 -2.01 -34.18 -5.18
CA GLU A 817 -2.26 -32.86 -5.76
C GLU A 817 -0.95 -32.14 -6.12
N ILE A 818 0.07 -32.21 -5.24
CA ILE A 818 1.40 -31.61 -5.47
C ILE A 818 2.12 -32.29 -6.65
N ASP A 819 2.08 -33.61 -6.71
CA ASP A 819 2.68 -34.40 -7.78
C ASP A 819 1.97 -34.13 -9.12
N TYR A 820 0.63 -34.03 -9.11
CA TYR A 820 -0.16 -33.65 -10.28
C TYR A 820 0.21 -32.25 -10.78
N ILE A 821 0.21 -31.24 -9.91
CA ILE A 821 0.61 -29.86 -10.27
C ILE A 821 1.99 -29.86 -10.94
N SER A 822 2.94 -30.56 -10.33
CA SER A 822 4.33 -30.60 -10.82
C SER A 822 4.43 -31.29 -12.18
N SER A 823 3.71 -32.39 -12.38
CA SER A 823 3.66 -33.11 -13.67
C SER A 823 2.98 -32.30 -14.78
N PHE A 824 1.89 -31.59 -14.45
CA PHE A 824 1.16 -30.72 -15.36
C PHE A 824 2.08 -29.64 -15.96
N PHE A 825 2.79 -28.91 -15.10
CA PHE A 825 3.68 -27.84 -15.55
C PHE A 825 5.00 -28.33 -16.14
N ARG A 826 5.49 -29.52 -15.73
CA ARG A 826 6.66 -30.17 -16.35
C ARG A 826 6.38 -30.59 -17.79
N THR A 827 5.16 -31.03 -18.11
CA THR A 827 4.78 -31.43 -19.47
C THR A 827 4.58 -30.22 -20.37
N ARG A 828 4.00 -29.14 -19.84
CA ARG A 828 3.65 -27.94 -20.61
C ARG A 828 4.82 -26.99 -20.86
N ASN A 829 5.81 -26.95 -19.95
CA ASN A 829 7.00 -26.08 -19.97
C ASN A 829 6.75 -24.56 -20.16
N ASN A 830 5.48 -24.12 -20.13
CA ASN A 830 5.05 -22.75 -20.39
C ASN A 830 4.12 -22.24 -19.29
N MET A 831 4.06 -20.91 -19.17
CA MET A 831 3.16 -20.24 -18.24
C MET A 831 1.69 -20.58 -18.55
N LEU A 832 0.91 -20.82 -17.51
CA LEU A 832 -0.55 -20.85 -17.57
C LEU A 832 -1.07 -19.51 -17.03
N ALA A 833 -1.93 -18.85 -17.77
CA ALA A 833 -2.75 -17.77 -17.27
C ALA A 833 -4.13 -17.98 -17.87
N VAL A 834 -5.11 -18.28 -17.01
CA VAL A 834 -6.47 -18.58 -17.45
C VAL A 834 -7.45 -17.82 -16.58
N SER A 835 -8.40 -17.16 -17.21
CA SER A 835 -9.49 -16.42 -16.57
C SER A 835 -10.83 -17.05 -16.90
N ARG A 836 -11.82 -16.91 -16.01
CA ARG A 836 -13.22 -17.25 -16.28
C ARG A 836 -13.80 -16.62 -17.54
N MET A 837 -13.24 -15.47 -17.93
CA MET A 837 -13.59 -14.77 -19.16
C MET A 837 -13.15 -15.53 -20.41
N ASP A 838 -12.11 -16.36 -20.31
CA ASP A 838 -11.55 -17.12 -21.44
C ASP A 838 -12.45 -18.30 -21.80
N LYS A 839 -12.59 -18.55 -23.11
CA LYS A 839 -13.35 -19.71 -23.62
C LYS A 839 -12.76 -21.04 -23.15
N VAL A 840 -11.43 -21.08 -22.98
CA VAL A 840 -10.67 -22.28 -22.58
C VAL A 840 -10.71 -22.55 -21.08
N PHE A 841 -11.39 -21.74 -20.26
CA PHE A 841 -11.37 -21.89 -18.79
C PHE A 841 -11.72 -23.31 -18.32
N ASN A 842 -12.77 -23.90 -18.90
CA ASN A 842 -13.23 -25.25 -18.55
C ASN A 842 -12.29 -26.37 -19.05
N GLU A 843 -11.35 -26.08 -19.97
CA GLU A 843 -10.36 -27.07 -20.40
C GLU A 843 -9.33 -27.39 -19.30
N TYR A 844 -9.28 -26.57 -18.24
CA TYR A 844 -8.33 -26.68 -17.12
C TYR A 844 -8.96 -27.21 -15.82
N ASP A 845 -10.09 -27.90 -15.89
CA ASP A 845 -10.86 -28.33 -14.72
C ASP A 845 -10.05 -29.11 -13.70
N GLN A 846 -9.17 -30.02 -14.15
CA GLN A 846 -8.35 -30.82 -13.25
C GLN A 846 -7.45 -29.96 -12.34
N ILE A 847 -6.78 -28.92 -12.88
CA ILE A 847 -5.94 -28.04 -12.08
C ILE A 847 -6.77 -27.01 -11.31
N LEU A 848 -7.84 -26.47 -11.90
CA LEU A 848 -8.70 -25.48 -11.26
C LEU A 848 -9.42 -26.06 -10.04
N ASN A 849 -9.85 -27.33 -10.09
CA ASN A 849 -10.54 -27.99 -8.97
C ASN A 849 -9.67 -28.14 -7.72
N ILE A 850 -8.34 -28.23 -7.86
CA ILE A 850 -7.42 -28.26 -6.72
C ILE A 850 -7.53 -26.98 -5.87
N PHE A 851 -7.80 -25.85 -6.53
CA PHE A 851 -7.90 -24.52 -5.93
C PHE A 851 -9.36 -24.05 -5.79
N ASP A 852 -10.34 -24.96 -5.82
CA ASP A 852 -11.77 -24.65 -5.81
C ASP A 852 -12.19 -23.79 -7.01
N LYS A 853 -12.41 -24.43 -8.17
CA LYS A 853 -12.83 -23.80 -9.45
C LYS A 853 -13.99 -22.81 -9.24
N SER A 854 -14.90 -23.11 -8.31
CA SER A 854 -16.06 -22.27 -7.99
C SER A 854 -15.67 -20.93 -7.38
N LYS A 855 -14.46 -20.76 -6.83
CA LYS A 855 -13.99 -19.47 -6.30
C LYS A 855 -13.03 -18.73 -7.21
N ILE A 856 -12.32 -19.40 -8.11
CA ILE A 856 -11.25 -18.79 -8.94
C ILE A 856 -11.79 -17.94 -10.09
N HIS A 857 -11.47 -16.65 -10.15
CA HIS A 857 -11.61 -15.83 -11.36
C HIS A 857 -10.44 -15.99 -12.33
N THR A 858 -9.20 -15.92 -11.82
CA THR A 858 -7.97 -16.05 -12.62
C THR A 858 -7.00 -16.97 -11.89
N LEU A 859 -6.41 -17.92 -12.60
CA LEU A 859 -5.29 -18.73 -12.11
C LEU A 859 -4.07 -18.50 -13.00
N VAL A 860 -2.93 -18.26 -12.36
CA VAL A 860 -1.63 -18.06 -12.99
C VAL A 860 -0.69 -19.13 -12.46
N GLY A 861 -0.02 -19.84 -13.35
CA GLY A 861 1.03 -20.80 -13.03
C GLY A 861 2.29 -20.49 -13.81
N ILE A 862 3.39 -20.24 -13.12
CA ILE A 862 4.66 -19.80 -13.68
C ILE A 862 5.72 -20.86 -13.37
N PRO A 863 6.00 -21.79 -14.29
CA PRO A 863 7.11 -22.72 -14.13
C PRO A 863 8.44 -22.01 -14.41
N LEU A 864 9.44 -22.32 -13.59
CA LEU A 864 10.85 -22.06 -13.87
C LEU A 864 11.49 -23.35 -14.34
N VAL A 865 12.05 -23.30 -15.54
CA VAL A 865 12.68 -24.43 -16.20
C VAL A 865 14.16 -24.10 -16.39
N ASN A 866 15.03 -25.04 -16.03
CA ASN A 866 16.46 -24.97 -16.31
C ASN A 866 16.86 -26.25 -17.07
N ASP A 867 17.53 -26.12 -18.20
CA ASP A 867 17.97 -27.26 -19.03
C ASP A 867 16.85 -28.28 -19.34
N ASN A 868 15.64 -27.79 -19.65
CA ASN A 868 14.41 -28.57 -19.87
C ASN A 868 13.87 -29.35 -18.65
N GLU A 869 14.45 -29.22 -17.47
CA GLU A 869 13.87 -29.72 -16.22
C GLU A 869 13.19 -28.57 -15.44
N MET A 870 11.95 -28.78 -15.00
CA MET A 870 11.28 -27.84 -14.12
C MET A 870 11.97 -27.83 -12.75
N VAL A 871 12.49 -26.65 -12.38
CA VAL A 871 13.14 -26.38 -11.10
C VAL A 871 12.11 -25.99 -10.05
N SER A 872 11.13 -25.17 -10.41
CA SER A 872 10.10 -24.73 -9.49
C SER A 872 8.86 -24.20 -10.21
N VAL A 873 7.77 -24.01 -9.48
CA VAL A 873 6.54 -23.40 -9.99
C VAL A 873 5.92 -22.47 -8.95
N LEU A 874 5.54 -21.28 -9.40
CA LEU A 874 4.67 -20.38 -8.66
C LEU A 874 3.25 -20.54 -9.18
N ILE A 875 2.29 -20.78 -8.31
CA ILE A 875 0.87 -20.68 -8.62
C ILE A 875 0.31 -19.52 -7.83
N ALA A 876 -0.44 -18.65 -8.49
CA ALA A 876 -1.13 -17.54 -7.87
C ALA A 876 -2.54 -17.45 -8.46
N PHE A 877 -3.53 -17.11 -7.64
CA PHE A 877 -4.90 -16.95 -8.13
C PHE A 877 -5.60 -15.75 -7.52
N MET A 878 -6.61 -15.29 -8.26
CA MET A 878 -7.57 -14.28 -7.83
C MET A 878 -8.94 -14.94 -7.74
N ASN A 879 -9.65 -14.68 -6.65
CA ASN A 879 -11.00 -15.14 -6.41
C ASN A 879 -12.01 -14.21 -7.12
N TYR A 880 -13.09 -14.81 -7.60
CA TYR A 880 -14.18 -14.15 -8.29
C TYR A 880 -14.91 -13.14 -7.42
N GLU A 881 -15.12 -13.49 -6.16
CA GLU A 881 -15.65 -12.58 -5.17
C GLU A 881 -14.76 -11.32 -5.06
N SER A 882 -13.45 -11.48 -4.92
CA SER A 882 -12.51 -10.36 -4.80
C SER A 882 -12.47 -9.49 -6.07
N VAL A 883 -12.47 -10.09 -7.27
CA VAL A 883 -12.46 -9.32 -8.53
C VAL A 883 -13.76 -8.54 -8.72
N CYS A 884 -14.92 -9.11 -8.40
CA CYS A 884 -16.21 -8.49 -8.67
C CYS A 884 -16.75 -7.60 -7.53
N ARG A 885 -16.57 -8.00 -6.26
CA ARG A 885 -16.99 -7.21 -5.10
C ARG A 885 -16.05 -6.04 -4.85
N LEU A 886 -14.75 -6.30 -4.91
CA LEU A 886 -13.70 -5.34 -4.53
C LEU A 886 -13.07 -4.62 -5.73
N ARG A 887 -13.57 -4.86 -6.96
CA ARG A 887 -13.08 -4.29 -8.22
C ARG A 887 -11.57 -4.42 -8.43
N LYS A 888 -10.98 -5.54 -8.02
CA LYS A 888 -9.56 -5.80 -8.29
C LYS A 888 -9.31 -5.83 -9.81
N ALA A 889 -8.24 -5.19 -10.24
CA ALA A 889 -7.85 -5.17 -11.65
C ALA A 889 -7.47 -6.57 -12.14
N VAL A 890 -7.88 -6.92 -13.36
CA VAL A 890 -7.45 -8.17 -14.00
C VAL A 890 -6.02 -8.01 -14.52
N LEU A 891 -5.19 -9.02 -14.31
CA LEU A 891 -3.79 -8.99 -14.73
C LEU A 891 -3.66 -8.89 -16.26
N SER A 892 -2.93 -7.88 -16.71
CA SER A 892 -2.51 -7.79 -18.10
C SER A 892 -1.38 -8.77 -18.45
N GLN A 893 -1.20 -9.06 -19.73
CA GLN A 893 -0.09 -9.90 -20.21
C GLN A 893 1.29 -9.33 -19.83
N HIS A 894 1.41 -8.01 -19.71
CA HIS A 894 2.61 -7.33 -19.23
C HIS A 894 2.83 -7.57 -17.73
N GLN A 895 1.80 -7.41 -16.90
CA GLN A 895 1.87 -7.69 -15.46
C GLN A 895 2.26 -9.14 -15.18
N LEU A 896 1.72 -10.10 -15.94
CA LEU A 896 2.13 -11.51 -15.85
C LEU A 896 3.62 -11.70 -16.15
N SER A 897 4.15 -10.98 -17.13
CA SER A 897 5.59 -11.00 -17.46
C SER A 897 6.44 -10.44 -16.32
N ILE A 898 5.95 -9.41 -15.62
CA ILE A 898 6.62 -8.83 -14.45
C ILE A 898 6.58 -9.79 -13.26
N VAL A 899 5.43 -10.42 -12.97
CA VAL A 899 5.33 -11.44 -11.92
C VAL A 899 6.30 -12.59 -12.20
N LYS A 900 6.37 -13.06 -13.46
CA LYS A 900 7.34 -14.07 -13.89
C LYS A 900 8.79 -13.63 -13.64
N TYR A 901 9.15 -12.42 -14.06
CA TYR A 901 10.49 -11.88 -13.85
C TYR A 901 10.83 -11.70 -12.36
N ALA A 902 9.89 -11.18 -11.57
CA ALA A 902 10.06 -11.01 -10.14
C ALA A 902 10.26 -12.37 -9.42
N PHE A 903 9.49 -13.39 -9.81
CA PHE A 903 9.65 -14.75 -9.32
C PHE A 903 11.00 -15.36 -9.70
N GLN A 904 11.47 -15.16 -10.93
CA GLN A 904 12.82 -15.56 -11.36
C GLN A 904 13.90 -14.92 -10.48
N GLN A 905 13.79 -13.62 -10.20
CA GLN A 905 14.74 -12.91 -9.34
C GLN A 905 14.72 -13.43 -7.89
N LEU A 906 13.53 -13.72 -7.35
CA LEU A 906 13.39 -14.32 -6.02
C LEU A 906 14.06 -15.71 -5.97
N ASN A 907 13.80 -16.57 -6.95
CA ASN A 907 14.40 -17.90 -7.01
C ASN A 907 15.93 -17.80 -7.07
N ASN A 908 16.47 -16.91 -7.89
CA ASN A 908 17.91 -16.64 -7.96
C ASN A 908 18.48 -16.13 -6.63
N ALA A 909 17.75 -15.24 -5.94
CA ALA A 909 18.16 -14.73 -4.63
C ALA A 909 18.16 -15.82 -3.55
N ILE A 910 17.14 -16.69 -3.53
CA ILE A 910 17.05 -17.86 -2.65
C ILE A 910 18.23 -18.80 -2.90
N LEU A 911 18.50 -19.16 -4.16
CA LEU A 911 19.63 -20.01 -4.55
C LEU A 911 20.98 -19.42 -4.13
N LYS A 912 21.18 -18.11 -4.36
CA LYS A 912 22.40 -17.40 -3.95
C LYS A 912 22.58 -17.40 -2.43
N ASN A 913 21.51 -17.20 -1.67
CA ASN A 913 21.55 -17.23 -0.21
C ASN A 913 21.84 -18.63 0.33
N ASN A 914 21.27 -19.68 -0.28
CA ASN A 914 21.57 -21.07 0.11
C ASN A 914 23.04 -21.43 -0.17
N ARG A 915 23.57 -21.09 -1.36
CA ARG A 915 25.01 -21.27 -1.67
C ARG A 915 25.92 -20.53 -0.69
N ARG A 916 25.58 -19.29 -0.31
CA ARG A 916 26.33 -18.52 0.69
C ARG A 916 26.33 -19.21 2.06
N LYS A 917 25.20 -19.80 2.47
CA LYS A 917 25.10 -20.56 3.73
C LYS A 917 25.98 -21.81 3.71
N GLU A 918 25.94 -22.58 2.63
CA GLU A 918 26.81 -23.75 2.44
C GLU A 918 28.29 -23.35 2.50
N ILE A 919 28.70 -22.31 1.77
CA ILE A 919 30.07 -21.80 1.81
C ILE A 919 30.46 -21.35 3.23
N ARG A 920 29.58 -20.64 3.95
CA ARG A 920 29.84 -20.24 5.34
C ARG A 920 29.99 -21.43 6.27
N GLN A 921 29.17 -22.47 6.09
CA GLN A 921 29.25 -23.69 6.89
C GLN A 921 30.54 -24.46 6.60
N ILE A 922 30.91 -24.60 5.33
CA ILE A 922 32.18 -25.19 4.90
C ILE A 922 33.35 -24.40 5.48
N ASN A 923 33.35 -23.07 5.36
CA ASN A 923 34.39 -22.21 5.92
C ASN A 923 34.48 -22.32 7.45
N LYS A 924 33.34 -22.42 8.15
CA LYS A 924 33.31 -22.62 9.61
C LYS A 924 33.89 -23.98 9.99
N ASN A 925 33.57 -25.03 9.23
CA ASN A 925 34.12 -26.37 9.44
C ASN A 925 35.64 -26.40 9.15
N LEU A 926 36.09 -25.76 8.07
CA LEU A 926 37.51 -25.61 7.74
C LEU A 926 38.25 -24.83 8.82
N GLN A 927 37.70 -23.71 9.29
CA GLN A 927 38.29 -22.93 10.38
C GLN A 927 38.42 -23.76 11.66
N LYS A 928 37.43 -24.58 12.01
CA LYS A 928 37.52 -25.50 13.16
C LYS A 928 38.68 -26.48 12.99
N LEU A 929 38.80 -27.13 11.82
CA LEU A 929 39.87 -28.09 11.54
C LEU A 929 41.27 -27.48 11.59
N VAL A 930 41.41 -26.17 11.32
CA VAL A 930 42.69 -25.44 11.42
C VAL A 930 43.07 -25.18 12.88
N VAL A 931 42.11 -24.94 13.78
CA VAL A 931 42.38 -24.47 15.15
C VAL A 931 42.28 -25.55 16.23
N THR A 932 41.90 -26.77 15.89
CA THR A 932 41.83 -27.91 16.83
C THR A 932 42.83 -29.01 16.50
N ASP A 933 43.34 -29.67 17.52
CA ASP A 933 44.16 -30.88 17.39
C ASP A 933 43.31 -32.05 16.91
N ARG A 934 43.79 -32.78 15.89
CA ARG A 934 43.02 -33.86 15.25
C ARG A 934 42.83 -35.07 16.15
N LEU A 935 43.77 -35.34 17.06
CA LEU A 935 43.71 -36.51 17.94
C LEU A 935 42.79 -36.24 19.14
N THR A 936 43.00 -35.13 19.83
CA THR A 936 42.35 -34.84 21.13
C THR A 936 41.08 -34.00 21.02
N SER A 937 40.83 -33.37 19.86
CA SER A 937 39.79 -32.38 19.64
C SER A 937 39.86 -31.14 20.56
N LEU A 938 40.97 -30.93 21.26
CA LEU A 938 41.28 -29.68 21.97
C LEU A 938 41.72 -28.61 20.99
N TYR A 939 41.83 -27.35 21.42
CA TYR A 939 42.48 -26.34 20.60
C TYR A 939 43.95 -26.74 20.37
N ASN A 940 44.48 -26.48 19.17
CA ASN A 940 45.91 -26.61 18.91
C ASN A 940 46.61 -25.26 19.15
N ARG A 941 47.93 -25.21 18.94
CA ARG A 941 48.73 -23.98 19.09
C ARG A 941 48.19 -22.78 18.30
N GLN A 942 47.67 -22.99 17.09
CA GLN A 942 47.05 -21.90 16.30
C GLN A 942 45.71 -21.46 16.90
N GLY A 943 44.88 -22.41 17.36
CA GLY A 943 43.63 -22.11 18.05
C GLY A 943 43.82 -21.34 19.34
N PHE A 944 44.86 -21.69 20.10
CA PHE A 944 45.29 -20.96 21.27
C PHE A 944 45.62 -19.51 20.93
N THR A 945 46.52 -19.27 19.96
CA THR A 945 46.87 -17.90 19.55
C THR A 945 45.66 -17.07 19.12
N LYS A 946 44.69 -17.68 18.42
CA LYS A 946 43.46 -17.00 18.02
C LYS A 946 42.59 -16.63 19.23
N LYS A 947 42.46 -17.54 20.20
CA LYS A 947 41.70 -17.32 21.42
C LYS A 947 42.35 -16.30 22.36
N LEU A 948 43.68 -16.24 22.41
CA LEU A 948 44.40 -15.23 23.19
C LEU A 948 44.03 -13.81 22.78
N ASN A 949 43.79 -13.54 21.49
CA ASN A 949 43.32 -12.22 21.04
C ASN A 949 41.92 -11.87 21.57
N GLU A 950 41.08 -12.86 21.89
CA GLU A 950 39.75 -12.64 22.48
C GLU A 950 39.86 -12.29 23.98
N TYR A 951 40.78 -12.94 24.71
CA TYR A 951 41.06 -12.66 26.13
C TYR A 951 41.84 -11.36 26.36
N ALA A 952 42.69 -10.95 25.41
CA ALA A 952 43.43 -9.68 25.52
C ALA A 952 42.51 -8.45 25.68
N ASN A 953 41.23 -8.54 25.29
CA ASN A 953 40.27 -7.44 25.42
C ASN A 953 39.24 -7.65 26.55
N SER A 954 39.45 -8.61 27.46
CA SER A 954 38.54 -8.86 28.59
C SER A 954 39.12 -8.34 29.90
N GLU A 955 38.31 -7.68 30.72
CA GLU A 955 38.68 -7.23 32.09
C GLU A 955 38.76 -8.37 33.12
N SER A 956 38.65 -9.63 32.68
CA SER A 956 38.63 -10.81 33.56
C SER A 956 40.03 -11.18 34.06
N LYS A 957 40.16 -11.54 35.35
CA LYS A 957 41.37 -12.19 35.87
C LYS A 957 41.45 -13.62 35.35
N LEU A 958 42.60 -14.00 34.80
CA LEU A 958 42.81 -15.31 34.19
C LEU A 958 44.00 -16.03 34.86
N ALA A 959 43.99 -17.35 34.83
CA ALA A 959 45.16 -18.17 35.11
C ALA A 959 45.53 -19.01 33.90
N ILE A 960 46.84 -19.13 33.67
CA ILE A 960 47.41 -20.07 32.71
C ILE A 960 48.01 -21.23 33.49
N LEU A 961 47.56 -22.44 33.16
CA LEU A 961 48.15 -23.67 33.67
C LEU A 961 48.85 -24.37 32.49
N TYR A 962 50.17 -24.47 32.58
CA TYR A 962 50.98 -25.24 31.64
C TYR A 962 51.18 -26.64 32.22
N ILE A 963 50.73 -27.65 31.51
CA ILE A 963 50.63 -29.02 31.98
C ILE A 963 51.43 -29.93 31.07
N ASP A 964 52.20 -30.83 31.64
CA ASP A 964 52.94 -31.85 30.90
C ASP A 964 52.72 -33.22 31.54
N LEU A 965 52.44 -34.22 30.69
CA LEU A 965 52.24 -35.60 31.13
C LEU A 965 53.59 -36.26 31.44
N ASP A 966 53.88 -36.42 32.73
CA ASP A 966 55.12 -37.03 33.18
C ASP A 966 55.21 -38.49 32.74
N ASN A 967 56.41 -38.89 32.30
CA ASN A 967 56.75 -40.25 31.90
C ASN A 967 55.96 -40.78 30.68
N PHE A 968 55.21 -39.94 29.95
CA PHE A 968 54.43 -40.36 28.78
C PHE A 968 55.25 -41.09 27.72
N LYS A 969 56.50 -40.68 27.48
CA LYS A 969 57.43 -41.37 26.57
C LYS A 969 57.67 -42.84 26.96
N PHE A 970 57.74 -43.17 28.24
CA PHE A 970 57.87 -44.57 28.69
C PHE A 970 56.68 -45.42 28.23
N TYR A 971 55.47 -44.86 28.22
CA TYR A 971 54.29 -45.57 27.78
C TYR A 971 54.25 -45.74 26.25
N ASN A 972 54.69 -44.74 25.51
CA ASN A 972 54.86 -44.86 24.05
C ASN A 972 55.91 -45.92 23.69
N ASP A 973 57.06 -45.90 24.37
CA ASP A 973 58.20 -46.75 24.03
C ASP A 973 57.94 -48.23 24.40
N ASN A 974 57.15 -48.51 25.45
CA ASN A 974 56.90 -49.88 25.92
C ASN A 974 55.54 -50.47 25.49
N PHE A 975 54.51 -49.64 25.29
CA PHE A 975 53.15 -50.10 24.92
C PHE A 975 52.72 -49.63 23.52
N GLY A 976 53.58 -48.90 22.82
CA GLY A 976 53.36 -48.42 21.46
C GLY A 976 52.54 -47.12 21.39
N HIS A 977 52.70 -46.41 20.28
CA HIS A 977 52.05 -45.12 20.03
C HIS A 977 50.52 -45.18 20.04
N TYR A 978 49.91 -46.33 19.70
CA TYR A 978 48.45 -46.49 19.77
C TYR A 978 47.92 -46.36 21.21
N ILE A 979 48.63 -46.92 22.19
CA ILE A 979 48.29 -46.79 23.61
C ILE A 979 48.56 -45.37 24.08
N GLY A 980 49.67 -44.76 23.64
CA GLY A 980 49.95 -43.35 23.87
C GLY A 980 48.85 -42.41 23.37
N ASP A 981 48.35 -42.64 22.15
CA ASP A 981 47.25 -41.87 21.56
C ASP A 981 45.97 -41.97 22.39
N LYS A 982 45.64 -43.18 22.89
CA LYS A 982 44.51 -43.36 23.82
C LYS A 982 44.71 -42.60 25.12
N ILE A 983 45.91 -42.65 25.69
CA ILE A 983 46.25 -41.91 26.92
C ILE A 983 46.03 -40.40 26.70
N LEU A 984 46.48 -39.85 25.56
CA LEU A 984 46.29 -38.44 25.22
C LEU A 984 44.80 -38.07 25.03
N ILE A 985 44.00 -38.92 24.38
CA ILE A 985 42.55 -38.72 24.23
C ILE A 985 41.87 -38.71 25.60
N MET A 986 42.19 -39.70 26.44
CA MET A 986 41.63 -39.81 27.80
C MET A 986 42.03 -38.60 28.66
N PHE A 987 43.27 -38.16 28.56
CA PHE A 987 43.75 -36.98 29.27
C PHE A 987 43.02 -35.72 28.81
N ALA A 988 42.87 -35.53 27.51
CA ALA A 988 42.13 -34.41 26.94
C ALA A 988 40.65 -34.40 27.35
N ASP A 989 39.99 -35.56 27.40
CA ASP A 989 38.60 -35.65 27.85
C ASP A 989 38.46 -35.39 29.35
N LYS A 990 39.45 -35.80 30.15
CA LYS A 990 39.54 -35.44 31.57
C LYS A 990 39.68 -33.93 31.75
N LEU A 991 40.53 -33.28 30.97
CA LEU A 991 40.67 -31.82 30.95
C LEU A 991 39.34 -31.13 30.59
N LYS A 992 38.66 -31.55 29.52
CA LYS A 992 37.37 -30.94 29.11
C LYS A 992 36.31 -30.96 30.20
N ARG A 993 36.26 -32.02 31.02
CA ARG A 993 35.27 -32.16 32.11
C ARG A 993 35.50 -31.19 33.28
N LEU A 994 36.72 -30.65 33.40
CA LEU A 994 37.10 -29.73 34.47
C LEU A 994 36.89 -28.26 34.08
N LEU A 995 36.50 -28.00 32.84
CA LEU A 995 36.44 -26.66 32.26
C LEU A 995 35.00 -26.16 32.13
N GLY A 996 34.79 -24.89 32.47
CA GLY A 996 33.54 -24.18 32.27
C GLY A 996 33.36 -23.68 30.84
N LYS A 997 32.21 -23.04 30.56
CA LYS A 997 31.85 -22.56 29.22
C LYS A 997 32.85 -21.54 28.64
N ASN A 998 33.56 -20.81 29.49
CA ASN A 998 34.50 -19.74 29.12
C ASN A 998 35.98 -20.16 29.19
N ASP A 999 36.28 -21.38 29.63
CA ASP A 999 37.66 -21.85 29.76
C ASP A 999 38.09 -22.55 28.47
N ILE A 1000 39.39 -22.54 28.19
CA ILE A 1000 39.94 -23.26 27.04
C ILE A 1000 41.01 -24.27 27.47
N ALA A 1001 40.94 -25.47 26.90
CA ALA A 1001 42.03 -26.44 26.91
C ALA A 1001 42.66 -26.53 25.52
N VAL A 1002 43.98 -26.56 25.51
CA VAL A 1002 44.82 -26.56 24.33
C VAL A 1002 45.78 -27.73 24.45
N ARG A 1003 45.97 -28.50 23.39
CA ARG A 1003 47.15 -29.35 23.23
C ARG A 1003 48.21 -28.53 22.51
N TYR A 1004 49.23 -28.10 23.25
CA TYR A 1004 50.23 -27.15 22.77
C TYR A 1004 51.40 -27.86 22.07
N GLY A 1005 51.76 -29.06 22.56
CA GLY A 1005 52.82 -29.91 22.04
C GLY A 1005 52.43 -31.40 22.02
N GLY A 1006 53.42 -32.30 22.01
CA GLY A 1006 53.19 -33.75 21.97
C GLY A 1006 52.36 -34.25 23.14
N ASP A 1007 52.86 -34.01 24.35
CA ASP A 1007 52.30 -34.37 25.66
C ASP A 1007 52.08 -33.15 26.57
N GLU A 1008 52.17 -31.96 25.97
CA GLU A 1008 52.00 -30.66 26.61
C GLU A 1008 50.61 -30.08 26.35
N PHE A 1009 49.97 -29.63 27.43
CA PHE A 1009 48.63 -29.06 27.43
C PHE A 1009 48.63 -27.72 28.15
N ILE A 1010 47.76 -26.81 27.72
CA ILE A 1010 47.58 -25.51 28.34
C ILE A 1010 46.11 -25.32 28.64
N ILE A 1011 45.83 -24.87 29.87
CA ILE A 1011 44.51 -24.40 30.26
C ILE A 1011 44.60 -22.89 30.46
N VAL A 1012 43.63 -22.16 29.90
CA VAL A 1012 43.34 -20.79 30.32
C VAL A 1012 41.98 -20.80 30.96
N LYS A 1013 41.94 -20.38 32.22
CA LYS A 1013 40.74 -20.41 33.05
C LYS A 1013 40.48 -19.04 33.64
N GLU A 1014 39.22 -18.61 33.57
CA GLU A 1014 38.76 -17.40 34.26
C GLU A 1014 38.63 -17.70 35.76
N MET A 1015 39.15 -16.79 36.59
CA MET A 1015 39.18 -16.96 38.04
C MET A 1015 38.74 -15.69 38.76
N LYS A 1016 38.21 -15.86 39.97
CA LYS A 1016 38.00 -14.73 40.89
C LYS A 1016 39.19 -14.55 41.81
N GLU A 1017 39.65 -15.66 42.38
CA GLU A 1017 40.78 -15.75 43.30
C GLU A 1017 41.69 -16.92 42.89
N ILE A 1018 43.00 -16.78 43.12
CA ILE A 1018 43.99 -17.77 42.69
C ILE A 1018 43.83 -19.12 43.41
N GLU A 1019 43.29 -19.10 44.64
CA GLU A 1019 43.00 -20.30 45.43
C GLU A 1019 42.06 -21.27 44.71
N GLU A 1020 41.13 -20.75 43.88
CA GLU A 1020 40.25 -21.58 43.05
C GLU A 1020 41.05 -22.43 42.04
N ILE A 1021 42.12 -21.85 41.49
CA ILE A 1021 43.01 -22.50 40.53
C ILE A 1021 43.96 -23.48 41.21
N LEU A 1022 44.46 -23.13 42.40
CA LEU A 1022 45.31 -24.02 43.19
C LEU A 1022 44.53 -25.26 43.67
N GLU A 1023 43.28 -25.08 44.09
CA GLU A 1023 42.42 -26.20 44.46
C GLU A 1023 42.08 -27.08 43.25
N LEU A 1024 41.80 -26.48 42.09
CA LEU A 1024 41.60 -27.21 40.85
C LEU A 1024 42.85 -28.00 40.43
N ALA A 1025 44.04 -27.40 40.52
CA ALA A 1025 45.31 -28.07 40.22
C ALA A 1025 45.60 -29.22 41.19
N ARG A 1026 45.26 -29.05 42.49
CA ARG A 1026 45.37 -30.10 43.51
C ARG A 1026 44.46 -31.28 43.20
N GLN A 1027 43.16 -31.03 43.00
CA GLN A 1027 42.19 -32.08 42.65
C GLN A 1027 42.55 -32.79 41.35
N PHE A 1028 43.03 -32.04 40.35
CA PHE A 1028 43.47 -32.62 39.09
C PHE A 1028 44.69 -33.52 39.29
N SER A 1029 45.73 -33.05 40.00
CA SER A 1029 46.95 -33.81 40.29
C SER A 1029 46.66 -35.07 41.11
N GLU A 1030 45.78 -35.00 42.10
CA GLU A 1030 45.36 -36.17 42.90
C GLU A 1030 44.59 -37.18 42.06
N SER A 1031 43.61 -36.72 41.27
CA SER A 1031 42.82 -37.59 40.39
C SER A 1031 43.67 -38.22 39.27
N MET A 1032 44.84 -37.65 38.97
CA MET A 1032 45.82 -38.24 38.06
C MET A 1032 46.56 -39.41 38.71
N LYS A 1033 46.81 -39.35 40.02
CA LYS A 1033 47.49 -40.41 40.79
C LYS A 1033 46.56 -41.59 41.13
N THR A 1034 45.25 -41.38 41.18
CA THR A 1034 44.26 -42.43 41.50
C THR A 1034 43.50 -42.89 40.26
N ASP A 1035 42.45 -42.18 39.88
CA ASP A 1035 41.46 -42.61 38.90
C ASP A 1035 42.04 -42.73 37.49
N PHE A 1036 42.89 -41.79 37.08
CA PHE A 1036 43.45 -41.79 35.72
C PHE A 1036 44.41 -42.96 35.53
N ARG A 1037 45.28 -43.24 36.49
CA ARG A 1037 46.15 -44.43 36.46
C ARG A 1037 45.35 -45.71 36.35
N ALA A 1038 44.30 -45.87 37.17
CA ALA A 1038 43.43 -47.05 37.10
C ALA A 1038 42.77 -47.20 35.72
N GLN A 1039 42.35 -46.09 35.09
CA GLN A 1039 41.79 -46.11 33.74
C GLN A 1039 42.84 -46.45 32.67
N VAL A 1040 44.06 -45.93 32.78
CA VAL A 1040 45.15 -46.23 31.85
C VAL A 1040 45.60 -47.70 31.96
N MET A 1041 45.69 -48.26 33.16
CA MET A 1041 46.00 -49.68 33.36
C MET A 1041 44.96 -50.60 32.68
N LYS A 1042 43.67 -50.24 32.73
CA LYS A 1042 42.62 -50.97 31.97
C LYS A 1042 42.80 -50.90 30.46
N VAL A 1043 43.39 -49.83 29.93
CA VAL A 1043 43.63 -49.64 28.50
C VAL A 1043 44.89 -50.37 28.03
N ILE A 1044 45.89 -50.50 28.90
CA ILE A 1044 47.11 -51.29 28.64
C ILE A 1044 46.79 -52.80 28.66
N GLY A 1045 45.85 -53.23 29.50
CA GLY A 1045 45.45 -54.64 29.64
C GLY A 1045 46.40 -55.45 30.54
N ASP A 1046 46.22 -56.78 30.59
CA ASP A 1046 47.05 -57.71 31.38
C ASP A 1046 48.40 -57.97 30.69
N VAL A 1047 49.24 -56.94 30.61
CA VAL A 1047 50.61 -57.04 30.12
C VAL A 1047 51.54 -57.22 31.31
N ASP A 1048 52.37 -58.27 31.31
CA ASP A 1048 53.39 -58.60 32.33
C ASP A 1048 54.59 -57.61 32.29
N ILE A 1049 54.30 -56.32 32.47
CA ILE A 1049 55.31 -55.27 32.63
C ILE A 1049 55.01 -54.57 33.96
N ASP A 1050 55.86 -54.83 34.95
CA ASP A 1050 55.83 -54.09 36.22
C ASP A 1050 56.32 -52.66 35.95
N ILE A 1051 55.45 -51.67 36.19
CA ILE A 1051 55.77 -50.26 35.98
C ILE A 1051 56.41 -49.74 37.26
N PRO A 1052 57.71 -49.40 37.27
CA PRO A 1052 58.37 -48.92 38.48
C PRO A 1052 57.68 -47.68 39.03
N GLU A 1053 57.71 -47.51 40.35
CA GLU A 1053 56.99 -46.41 41.03
C GLU A 1053 57.39 -45.02 40.50
N ASN A 1054 58.66 -44.85 40.09
CA ASN A 1054 59.18 -43.61 39.49
C ASN A 1054 58.80 -43.41 38.00
N LYS A 1055 58.15 -44.39 37.36
CA LYS A 1055 57.68 -44.35 35.96
C LYS A 1055 56.17 -44.29 35.83
N LEU A 1056 55.42 -44.30 36.93
CA LEU A 1056 53.98 -44.14 36.92
C LEU A 1056 53.58 -42.80 36.28
N LEU A 1057 52.53 -42.82 35.45
CA LEU A 1057 51.96 -41.62 34.83
C LEU A 1057 51.51 -40.60 35.89
N SER A 1058 51.94 -39.35 35.74
CA SER A 1058 51.40 -38.21 36.48
C SER A 1058 51.36 -37.01 35.54
N CYS A 1059 51.00 -35.84 36.06
CA CYS A 1059 51.24 -34.59 35.35
C CYS A 1059 51.97 -33.62 36.26
N SER A 1060 52.88 -32.86 35.67
CA SER A 1060 53.45 -31.67 36.30
C SER A 1060 52.67 -30.46 35.79
N ILE A 1061 52.37 -29.50 36.67
CA ILE A 1061 51.56 -28.32 36.36
C ILE A 1061 52.28 -27.07 36.84
N GLY A 1062 52.58 -26.14 35.93
CA GLY A 1062 53.03 -24.80 36.27
C GLY A 1062 51.90 -23.80 36.13
N ILE A 1063 51.75 -22.91 37.11
CA ILE A 1063 50.63 -21.96 37.18
C ILE A 1063 51.18 -20.54 37.18
N SER A 1064 50.59 -19.66 36.38
CA SER A 1064 50.83 -18.22 36.41
C SER A 1064 49.52 -17.45 36.38
N GLU A 1065 49.41 -16.44 37.22
CA GLU A 1065 48.34 -15.44 37.12
C GLU A 1065 48.58 -14.51 35.92
N LEU A 1066 47.48 -14.15 35.26
CA LEU A 1066 47.44 -13.23 34.14
C LEU A 1066 46.40 -12.15 34.42
N SER A 1067 46.87 -10.91 34.50
CA SER A 1067 46.07 -9.75 34.86
C SER A 1067 46.36 -8.55 33.96
N CYS A 1068 46.38 -8.68 32.63
CA CYS A 1068 46.55 -7.51 31.72
C CYS A 1068 46.10 -7.75 30.25
N GLU A 1069 45.98 -6.63 29.54
CA GLU A 1069 45.21 -6.36 28.30
C GLU A 1069 45.97 -6.59 26.96
N THR A 1070 47.21 -7.13 26.99
CA THR A 1070 48.02 -7.28 25.76
C THR A 1070 48.52 -8.69 25.48
N LYS A 1071 48.79 -8.98 24.20
CA LYS A 1071 49.30 -10.28 23.74
C LYS A 1071 50.71 -10.60 24.24
N GLU A 1072 51.52 -9.58 24.54
CA GLU A 1072 52.90 -9.75 25.03
C GLU A 1072 52.91 -10.25 26.48
N GLU A 1073 52.02 -9.72 27.31
CA GLU A 1073 51.85 -10.14 28.71
C GLU A 1073 51.33 -11.57 28.83
N ILE A 1074 50.44 -12.00 27.92
CA ILE A 1074 49.99 -13.39 27.86
C ILE A 1074 51.15 -14.35 27.55
N ASN A 1075 52.03 -13.98 26.60
CA ASN A 1075 53.20 -14.80 26.30
C ASN A 1075 54.21 -14.82 27.46
N ASP A 1076 54.31 -13.74 28.22
CA ASP A 1076 55.13 -13.69 29.43
C ASP A 1076 54.56 -14.58 30.54
N ALA A 1077 53.25 -14.52 30.80
CA ALA A 1077 52.56 -15.43 31.71
C ALA A 1077 52.76 -16.89 31.29
N LEU A 1078 52.65 -17.21 30.00
CA LEU A 1078 52.92 -18.55 29.49
C LEU A 1078 54.35 -19.03 29.78
N ARG A 1079 55.35 -18.15 29.61
CA ARG A 1079 56.76 -18.44 29.97
C ARG A 1079 56.94 -18.62 31.47
N LYS A 1080 56.23 -17.85 32.29
CA LYS A 1080 56.22 -17.97 33.75
C LYS A 1080 55.62 -19.30 34.19
N ALA A 1081 54.49 -19.70 33.63
CA ALA A 1081 53.89 -21.01 33.87
C ALA A 1081 54.82 -22.15 33.44
N ASP A 1082 55.49 -22.05 32.29
CA ASP A 1082 56.47 -23.05 31.83
C ASP A 1082 57.69 -23.16 32.78
N LYS A 1083 58.19 -22.03 33.30
CA LYS A 1083 59.25 -22.04 34.33
C LYS A 1083 58.79 -22.73 35.62
N ALA A 1084 57.57 -22.46 36.10
CA ALA A 1084 57.02 -23.13 37.28
C ALA A 1084 56.83 -24.64 37.06
N LEU A 1085 56.34 -25.02 35.88
CA LEU A 1085 56.24 -26.43 35.46
C LEU A 1085 57.60 -27.13 35.53
N TYR A 1086 58.65 -26.47 35.05
CA TYR A 1086 59.99 -27.01 35.06
C TYR A 1086 60.57 -27.14 36.50
N ALA A 1087 60.18 -26.26 37.43
CA ALA A 1087 60.52 -26.39 38.84
C ALA A 1087 59.88 -27.64 39.48
N VAL A 1088 58.60 -27.91 39.19
CA VAL A 1088 57.91 -29.14 39.62
C VAL A 1088 58.62 -30.39 39.09
N LYS A 1089 59.03 -30.37 37.82
CA LYS A 1089 59.75 -31.48 37.17
C LYS A 1089 61.10 -31.78 37.81
N ARG A 1090 61.77 -30.78 38.43
CA ARG A 1090 63.06 -30.95 39.13
C ARG A 1090 62.95 -31.44 40.56
N LYS A 1091 61.84 -31.13 41.26
CA LYS A 1091 61.66 -31.53 42.67
C LYS A 1091 61.30 -33.01 42.80
N ASN A 1092 60.13 -33.43 42.33
CA ASN A 1092 59.68 -34.84 42.46
C ASN A 1092 58.72 -35.32 41.34
N LYS A 1093 58.36 -34.46 40.34
CA LYS A 1093 57.28 -34.69 39.36
C LYS A 1093 55.91 -34.95 40.02
N GLY A 1094 54.81 -34.86 39.26
CA GLY A 1094 53.48 -35.19 39.78
C GLY A 1094 52.96 -34.24 40.86
N GLY A 1095 52.85 -32.95 40.53
CA GLY A 1095 52.44 -31.87 41.43
C GLY A 1095 52.15 -30.58 40.67
N PHE A 1096 51.94 -29.49 41.40
CA PHE A 1096 51.74 -28.15 40.83
C PHE A 1096 52.53 -27.10 41.60
N GLU A 1097 52.94 -26.03 40.93
CA GLU A 1097 53.62 -24.87 41.54
C GLU A 1097 53.10 -23.58 40.92
N LEU A 1098 52.74 -22.62 41.77
CA LEU A 1098 52.45 -21.25 41.38
C LEU A 1098 53.75 -20.47 41.37
N ILE A 1099 53.95 -19.64 40.34
CA ILE A 1099 55.09 -18.74 40.30
C ILE A 1099 54.85 -17.52 41.20
N ASP A 1100 55.33 -17.59 42.44
CA ASP A 1100 55.43 -16.41 43.31
C ASP A 1100 56.47 -15.45 42.71
N ASN A 1101 56.29 -14.13 42.88
CA ASN A 1101 57.22 -13.09 42.46
C ASN A 1101 58.63 -13.35 43.06
N LEU A 1102 59.42 -14.16 42.36
CA LEU A 1102 60.81 -14.48 42.60
C LEU A 1102 61.60 -13.85 41.46
N ASP A 1103 62.48 -12.94 41.87
CA ASP A 1103 63.45 -12.16 41.08
C ASP A 1103 63.76 -12.71 39.69
N LEU A 1104 63.35 -11.97 38.67
CA LEU A 1104 64.04 -11.92 37.38
C LEU A 1104 64.96 -10.70 37.38
N MET A 1105 66.16 -10.89 37.93
CA MET A 1105 67.38 -10.42 37.28
C MET A 1105 67.75 -11.40 36.16
#